data_AF-A0A7C7ZH02-F1
#
_entry.id   AF-A0A7C7ZH02-F1
#
_cell.length_a   1.000
_cell.length_b   1.000
_cell.length_c   1.000
_cell.angle_alpha   90.00
_cell.angle_beta   90.00
_cell.angle_gamma   90.00
#
_symmetry.space_group_name_H-M   'P 1'
#
loop_
_entity.id
_entity.type
_entity.pdbx_description
1 polymer ?
#
loop_
_entity_poly.entity_id
_entity_poly.type
_entity_poly.pdbx_seq_one_letter_code
_entity_poly.pdbx_strand_id
1 'polypeptide(L)'
;MGRLARFVSVASLVALTLMLIAAVGQPLFTDDTWWHLAHGKAYAQQGPNLSADPLLYAAPTPPAPAAWLADVALYGLDRMGGFTALRISHVLLVLGILGVLWSLLAKASRSLTVACTGTIVFICLATYRLIQLRPHLFTILAALLLYQWLFSRSRVPSMRQVAYTTILLGVWANVHAAFVLGPAIVGIGLAGVLIGEALKPKEERQFYSTRIRRLAAAFVLGSLATCINPTGFEPHFAYVIAGDETPSLARVGDEWSSIDLFSIPIVGAAVNPIVWILVWGLLLGCAAAAGQTIRAAYRSRSEDGFNFVELGLSALSIAAMLFAVRFVWMAVFPLLFIATSTRTRQPMANSRGSAMRIALATALVVLVAANTTIGSWPSVSRALPRSWSDYSLGFPSQKYHAHTVWFLRDAGLQGNLFAEYYMGGFLGYWLAPELKTFVNGSLNVTRDAIDSNLPIRERRGARDGETFVELLDRQNVEVFMGIRLPRQGSPTRPWFHTTAHLEGAPGWIQIFRNLSSAVYVRDTQTGRANLEHVASYYQAAGLPFDAARGFEPAAVIDVHPEWAIAHGLVPTYFDKIMNEVNDRSSSTRPRALNMLAEIYAALGVYDRAIAIDTERLEQIPNAVVAQRRLTWSLLRTNDWGGARLAGHRLNALAPTDALSQGIVAVATRAMTDQDRIQAVARLAVFSHAEAARLTGGMARPETRSH
;
A
#
# COMPACT_ATOMS: atom_id res chain seq x y z
N MET A 1 1.07 -19.22 -40.41
CA MET A 1 1.24 -17.86 -39.86
C MET A 1 0.14 -17.42 -38.88
N GLY A 2 -1.16 -17.45 -39.24
CA GLY A 2 -2.22 -17.05 -38.30
C GLY A 2 -2.35 -17.90 -37.02
N ARG A 3 -1.99 -19.19 -37.09
CA ARG A 3 -1.91 -20.08 -35.91
C ARG A 3 -0.79 -19.68 -34.95
N LEU A 4 0.38 -19.30 -35.45
CA LEU A 4 1.52 -18.84 -34.64
C LEU A 4 1.15 -17.56 -33.87
N ALA A 5 0.57 -16.56 -34.54
CA ALA A 5 0.14 -15.33 -33.87
C ALA A 5 -0.88 -15.58 -32.75
N ARG A 6 -1.84 -16.50 -32.95
CA ARG A 6 -2.78 -16.92 -31.90
C ARG A 6 -2.07 -17.61 -30.74
N PHE A 7 -1.20 -18.57 -31.03
CA PHE A 7 -0.42 -19.27 -30.02
C PHE A 7 0.40 -18.30 -29.17
N VAL A 8 1.15 -17.39 -29.81
CA VAL A 8 1.95 -16.37 -29.12
C VAL A 8 1.06 -15.47 -28.26
N SER A 9 -0.09 -15.02 -28.76
CA SER A 9 -0.99 -14.16 -27.98
C SER A 9 -1.53 -14.86 -26.72
N VAL A 10 -1.91 -16.13 -26.85
CA VAL A 10 -2.39 -16.94 -25.72
C VAL A 10 -1.24 -17.22 -24.75
N ALA A 11 -0.07 -17.61 -25.24
CA ALA A 11 1.11 -17.87 -24.41
C ALA A 11 1.52 -16.61 -23.62
N SER A 12 1.54 -15.44 -24.25
CA SER A 12 1.82 -14.16 -23.56
C SER A 12 0.77 -13.83 -22.50
N LEU A 13 -0.53 -14.05 -22.80
CA LEU A 13 -1.59 -13.83 -21.82
C LEU A 13 -1.46 -14.79 -20.63
N VAL A 14 -1.21 -16.08 -20.89
CA VAL A 14 -1.02 -17.09 -19.85
C VAL A 14 0.19 -16.74 -18.99
N ALA A 15 1.33 -16.41 -19.59
CA ALA A 15 2.53 -16.02 -18.86
C ALA A 15 2.27 -14.83 -17.93
N LEU A 16 1.69 -13.75 -18.46
CA LEU A 16 1.39 -12.56 -17.66
C LEU A 16 0.33 -12.84 -16.58
N THR A 17 -0.66 -13.68 -16.88
CA THR A 17 -1.69 -14.08 -15.91
C THR A 17 -1.10 -14.92 -14.77
N LEU A 18 -0.18 -15.84 -15.07
CA LEU A 18 0.53 -16.61 -14.04
C LEU A 18 1.38 -15.72 -13.14
N MET A 19 2.09 -14.75 -13.72
CA MET A 19 2.84 -13.74 -12.94
C MET A 19 1.91 -12.92 -12.03
N LEU A 20 0.77 -12.49 -12.56
CA LEU A 20 -0.23 -11.75 -11.78
C LEU A 20 -0.83 -12.62 -10.66
N ILE A 21 -1.19 -13.88 -10.92
CA ILE A 21 -1.76 -14.77 -9.90
C ILE A 21 -0.74 -15.08 -8.81
N ALA A 22 0.54 -15.23 -9.14
CA ALA A 22 1.59 -15.36 -8.13
C ALA A 22 1.69 -14.10 -7.24
N ALA A 23 1.49 -12.90 -7.82
CA ALA A 23 1.44 -11.66 -7.05
C ALA A 23 0.14 -11.49 -6.26
N VAL A 24 -1.00 -11.93 -6.77
CA VAL A 24 -2.31 -11.84 -6.10
C VAL A 24 -2.41 -12.84 -4.96
N GLY A 25 -1.91 -14.06 -5.18
CA GLY A 25 -1.96 -15.15 -4.20
C GLY A 25 -0.87 -15.10 -3.14
N GLN A 26 -0.01 -14.08 -3.12
CA GLN A 26 1.06 -13.94 -2.14
C GLN A 26 0.50 -13.68 -0.72
N PRO A 27 1.33 -13.79 0.35
CA PRO A 27 0.92 -13.38 1.70
C PRO A 27 0.36 -11.96 1.72
N LEU A 28 -0.57 -11.63 2.64
CA LEU A 28 -1.26 -10.35 2.68
C LEU A 28 -0.29 -9.16 2.84
N PHE A 29 0.09 -8.58 1.70
CA PHE A 29 1.07 -7.50 1.56
C PHE A 29 0.35 -6.18 1.25
N THR A 30 -0.57 -5.76 2.13
CA THR A 30 -1.32 -4.51 1.95
C THR A 30 -1.61 -3.87 3.29
N ASP A 31 -1.61 -2.54 3.29
CA ASP A 31 -1.76 -1.75 4.51
C ASP A 31 -3.24 -1.66 4.93
N ASP A 32 -4.18 -1.88 4.00
CA ASP A 32 -5.60 -1.58 4.21
C ASP A 32 -6.49 -2.79 4.52
N THR A 33 -6.15 -4.00 4.05
CA THR A 33 -7.00 -5.18 4.31
C THR A 33 -7.21 -5.42 5.80
N TRP A 34 -6.26 -5.05 6.64
CA TRP A 34 -6.33 -5.24 8.08
C TRP A 34 -7.45 -4.44 8.75
N TRP A 35 -7.61 -3.16 8.40
CA TRP A 35 -8.71 -2.38 8.97
C TRP A 35 -10.06 -2.81 8.40
N HIS A 36 -10.13 -3.27 7.15
CA HIS A 36 -11.34 -3.89 6.60
C HIS A 36 -11.76 -5.15 7.38
N LEU A 37 -10.81 -6.02 7.73
CA LEU A 37 -11.10 -7.21 8.53
C LEU A 37 -11.58 -6.85 9.94
N ALA A 38 -10.96 -5.85 10.56
CA ALA A 38 -11.30 -5.42 11.91
C ALA A 38 -12.67 -4.70 11.96
N HIS A 39 -12.96 -3.85 10.97
CA HIS A 39 -14.31 -3.29 10.77
C HIS A 39 -15.33 -4.39 10.48
N GLY A 40 -14.98 -5.39 9.67
CA GLY A 40 -15.84 -6.53 9.38
C GLY A 40 -16.26 -7.30 10.62
N LYS A 41 -15.32 -7.51 11.55
CA LYS A 41 -15.60 -8.08 12.87
C LYS A 41 -16.58 -7.20 13.67
N ALA A 42 -16.34 -5.88 13.73
CA ALA A 42 -17.21 -4.95 14.44
C ALA A 42 -18.63 -4.90 13.85
N TYR A 43 -18.76 -4.77 12.52
CA TYR A 43 -20.04 -4.75 11.83
C TYR A 43 -20.80 -6.08 11.95
N ALA A 44 -20.11 -7.22 11.94
CA ALA A 44 -20.75 -8.52 12.16
C ALA A 44 -21.33 -8.67 13.58
N GLN A 45 -20.75 -7.98 14.56
CA GLN A 45 -21.17 -8.04 15.97
C GLN A 45 -22.23 -6.99 16.33
N GLN A 46 -22.11 -5.78 15.80
CA GLN A 46 -22.90 -4.61 16.22
C GLN A 46 -23.84 -4.08 15.11
N GLY A 47 -23.69 -4.56 13.88
CA GLY A 47 -24.34 -4.01 12.69
C GLY A 47 -23.59 -2.80 12.10
N PRO A 48 -24.05 -2.26 10.97
CA PRO A 48 -23.36 -1.19 10.24
C PRO A 48 -23.36 0.17 10.95
N ASN A 49 -24.22 0.37 11.96
CA ASN A 49 -24.35 1.62 12.70
C ASN A 49 -23.54 1.55 14.00
N LEU A 50 -22.21 1.66 13.89
CA LEU A 50 -21.32 1.66 15.05
C LEU A 50 -21.48 2.95 15.87
N SER A 51 -21.30 2.86 17.19
CA SER A 51 -21.37 4.02 18.10
C SER A 51 -20.07 4.81 18.21
N ALA A 52 -18.94 4.19 17.86
CA ALA A 52 -17.62 4.80 17.82
C ALA A 52 -16.69 4.03 16.88
N ASP A 53 -15.54 4.60 16.53
CA ASP A 53 -14.52 3.88 15.78
C ASP A 53 -13.87 2.78 16.65
N PRO A 54 -13.87 1.51 16.18
CA PRO A 54 -13.31 0.41 16.94
C PRO A 54 -11.77 0.44 16.99
N LEU A 55 -11.10 1.07 16.02
CA LEU A 55 -9.65 1.01 15.83
C LEU A 55 -8.92 2.31 16.16
N LEU A 56 -9.60 3.44 16.01
CA LEU A 56 -9.02 4.78 16.13
C LEU A 56 -9.56 5.51 17.36
N TYR A 57 -8.65 6.04 18.19
CA TYR A 57 -9.04 6.89 19.31
C TYR A 57 -9.19 8.36 18.90
N ALA A 58 -8.52 8.79 17.83
CA ALA A 58 -8.57 10.14 17.29
C ALA A 58 -9.70 10.35 16.25
N ALA A 59 -10.59 9.37 16.11
CA ALA A 59 -11.72 9.45 15.20
C ALA A 59 -12.77 10.44 15.71
N PRO A 60 -13.23 11.40 14.89
CA PRO A 60 -14.24 12.38 15.30
C PRO A 60 -15.65 11.76 15.37
N THR A 61 -15.88 10.71 14.59
CA THR A 61 -17.17 10.05 14.39
C THR A 61 -16.97 8.54 14.20
N PRO A 62 -18.03 7.72 14.32
CA PRO A 62 -17.96 6.33 13.88
C PRO A 62 -17.56 6.24 12.40
N PRO A 63 -16.90 5.14 11.98
CA PRO A 63 -16.49 4.98 10.60
C PRO A 63 -17.73 4.88 9.71
N ALA A 64 -17.69 5.56 8.56
CA ALA A 64 -18.77 5.49 7.60
C ALA A 64 -18.92 4.04 7.08
N PRO A 65 -20.13 3.47 7.05
CA PRO A 65 -20.36 2.10 6.57
C PRO A 65 -20.31 2.00 5.04
N ALA A 66 -19.38 2.68 4.37
CA ALA A 66 -19.29 2.76 2.91
C ALA A 66 -18.93 1.41 2.25
N ALA A 67 -18.35 0.47 3.01
CA ALA A 67 -17.96 -0.86 2.55
C ALA A 67 -18.37 -1.97 3.53
N TRP A 68 -19.35 -1.73 4.41
CA TRP A 68 -19.66 -2.63 5.54
C TRP A 68 -19.93 -4.07 5.09
N LEU A 69 -20.63 -4.26 3.96
CA LEU A 69 -20.95 -5.61 3.46
C LEU A 69 -19.70 -6.33 2.95
N ALA A 70 -18.76 -5.59 2.35
CA ALA A 70 -17.48 -6.14 1.93
C ALA A 70 -16.62 -6.52 3.14
N ASP A 71 -16.60 -5.66 4.16
CA ASP A 71 -15.84 -5.85 5.39
C ASP A 71 -16.34 -7.11 6.13
N VAL A 72 -17.66 -7.26 6.28
CA VAL A 72 -18.29 -8.47 6.85
C VAL A 72 -17.96 -9.71 6.02
N ALA A 73 -17.97 -9.62 4.68
CA ALA A 73 -17.62 -10.75 3.82
C ALA A 73 -16.15 -11.16 3.97
N LEU A 74 -15.23 -10.20 4.06
CA LEU A 74 -13.80 -10.47 4.30
C LEU A 74 -13.59 -11.11 5.68
N TYR A 75 -14.23 -10.59 6.72
CA TYR A 75 -14.19 -11.19 8.05
C TYR A 75 -14.78 -12.63 8.05
N GLY A 76 -15.88 -12.85 7.33
CA GLY A 76 -16.46 -14.20 7.16
C GLY A 76 -15.49 -15.18 6.51
N LEU A 77 -14.77 -14.77 5.45
CA LEU A 77 -13.75 -15.59 4.80
C LEU A 77 -12.59 -15.91 5.75
N ASP A 78 -12.14 -14.93 6.53
CA ASP A 78 -11.12 -15.15 7.56
C ASP A 78 -11.58 -16.17 8.62
N ARG A 79 -12.84 -16.10 9.07
CA ARG A 79 -13.40 -17.10 10.00
C ARG A 79 -13.53 -18.50 9.40
N MET A 80 -13.74 -18.63 8.08
CA MET A 80 -13.92 -19.93 7.43
C MET A 80 -12.61 -20.68 7.16
N GLY A 81 -11.52 -19.96 6.83
CA GLY A 81 -10.25 -20.60 6.45
C GLY A 81 -9.02 -19.70 6.59
N GLY A 82 -9.11 -18.68 7.45
CA GLY A 82 -8.06 -17.73 7.75
C GLY A 82 -7.57 -16.95 6.53
N PHE A 83 -6.31 -16.52 6.60
CA PHE A 83 -5.65 -15.79 5.52
C PHE A 83 -5.56 -16.58 4.21
N THR A 84 -5.59 -17.91 4.26
CA THR A 84 -5.61 -18.77 3.06
C THR A 84 -6.92 -18.60 2.27
N ALA A 85 -8.07 -18.59 2.95
CA ALA A 85 -9.37 -18.37 2.31
C ALA A 85 -9.46 -16.98 1.67
N LEU A 86 -8.91 -15.94 2.32
CA LEU A 86 -8.81 -14.59 1.76
C LEU A 86 -7.98 -14.57 0.47
N ARG A 87 -6.80 -15.21 0.48
CA ARG A 87 -5.90 -15.28 -0.69
C ARG A 87 -6.53 -16.03 -1.86
N ILE A 88 -7.15 -17.18 -1.60
CA ILE A 88 -7.86 -17.94 -2.63
C ILE A 88 -9.01 -17.11 -3.22
N SER A 89 -9.79 -16.45 -2.37
CA SER A 89 -10.91 -15.59 -2.82
C SER A 89 -10.41 -14.43 -3.67
N HIS A 90 -9.27 -13.83 -3.33
CA HIS A 90 -8.63 -12.78 -4.12
C HIS A 90 -8.23 -13.28 -5.51
N VAL A 91 -7.57 -14.45 -5.58
CA VAL A 91 -7.19 -15.09 -6.85
C VAL A 91 -8.43 -15.37 -7.71
N LEU A 92 -9.48 -15.94 -7.12
CA LEU A 92 -10.71 -16.26 -7.83
C LEU A 92 -11.43 -15.01 -8.35
N LEU A 93 -11.48 -13.93 -7.57
CA LEU A 93 -12.05 -12.65 -7.99
C LEU A 93 -11.29 -12.05 -9.17
N VAL A 94 -9.95 -12.02 -9.11
CA VAL A 94 -9.11 -11.50 -10.21
C VAL A 94 -9.27 -12.36 -11.46
N LEU A 95 -9.27 -13.68 -11.33
CA LEU A 95 -9.55 -14.60 -12.45
C LEU A 95 -10.95 -14.37 -13.05
N GLY A 96 -11.96 -14.14 -12.20
CA GLY A 96 -13.31 -13.80 -12.63
C GLY A 96 -13.36 -12.51 -13.43
N ILE A 97 -12.71 -11.45 -12.95
CA ILE A 97 -12.58 -10.16 -13.65
C ILE A 97 -11.94 -10.37 -15.03
N LEU A 98 -10.80 -11.05 -15.09
CA LEU A 98 -10.07 -11.28 -16.34
C LEU A 98 -10.87 -12.17 -17.31
N GLY A 99 -11.56 -13.19 -16.80
CA GLY A 99 -12.40 -14.08 -17.59
C GLY A 99 -13.59 -13.34 -18.22
N VAL A 100 -14.30 -12.52 -17.44
CA VAL A 100 -15.41 -11.69 -17.96
C VAL A 100 -14.90 -10.71 -19.00
N LEU A 101 -13.84 -9.96 -18.70
CA LEU A 101 -13.22 -9.00 -19.62
C LEU A 101 -12.80 -9.66 -20.94
N TRP A 102 -12.04 -10.75 -20.87
CA TRP A 102 -11.60 -11.48 -22.04
C TRP A 102 -12.80 -11.94 -22.87
N SER A 103 -13.86 -12.44 -22.22
CA SER A 103 -15.08 -12.86 -22.92
C SER A 103 -15.76 -11.71 -23.66
N LEU A 104 -15.76 -10.50 -23.08
CA LEU A 104 -16.35 -9.30 -23.68
C LEU A 104 -15.53 -8.85 -24.89
N LEU A 105 -14.19 -8.77 -24.74
CA LEU A 105 -13.30 -8.41 -25.84
C LEU A 105 -13.34 -9.42 -26.98
N ALA A 106 -13.45 -10.72 -26.67
CA ALA A 106 -13.60 -11.79 -27.65
C ALA A 106 -14.92 -11.67 -28.42
N LYS A 107 -16.03 -11.36 -27.74
CA LYS A 107 -17.34 -11.12 -28.37
C LYS A 107 -17.35 -9.85 -29.22
N ALA A 108 -16.74 -8.77 -28.72
CA ALA A 108 -16.67 -7.47 -29.39
C ALA A 108 -15.89 -7.54 -30.71
N SER A 109 -14.68 -8.11 -30.67
CA SER A 109 -13.77 -8.17 -31.83
C SER A 109 -13.94 -9.40 -32.73
N ARG A 110 -14.56 -10.49 -32.23
CA ARG A 110 -14.55 -11.83 -32.85
C ARG A 110 -13.14 -12.35 -33.16
N SER A 111 -12.14 -11.90 -32.39
CA SER A 111 -10.73 -12.24 -32.59
C SER A 111 -10.07 -12.63 -31.28
N LEU A 112 -9.58 -13.86 -31.22
CA LEU A 112 -8.81 -14.35 -30.07
C LEU A 112 -7.59 -13.49 -29.78
N THR A 113 -6.87 -13.07 -30.83
CA THR A 113 -5.68 -12.22 -30.70
C THR A 113 -6.03 -10.88 -30.08
N VAL A 114 -7.08 -10.20 -30.55
CA VAL A 114 -7.51 -8.90 -30.00
C VAL A 114 -7.99 -9.04 -28.55
N ALA A 115 -8.70 -10.12 -28.23
CA ALA A 115 -9.11 -10.40 -26.85
C ALA A 115 -7.91 -10.60 -25.92
N CYS A 116 -6.90 -11.38 -26.35
CA CYS A 116 -5.67 -11.56 -25.59
C CYS A 116 -4.91 -10.25 -25.44
N THR A 117 -4.74 -9.48 -26.54
CA THR A 117 -4.10 -8.16 -26.51
C THR A 117 -4.78 -7.21 -25.53
N GLY A 118 -6.09 -7.04 -25.63
CA GLY A 118 -6.82 -6.13 -24.75
C GLY A 118 -6.75 -6.57 -23.29
N THR A 119 -6.78 -7.88 -23.02
CA THR A 119 -6.63 -8.40 -21.65
C THR A 119 -5.21 -8.17 -21.11
N ILE A 120 -4.18 -8.35 -21.92
CA ILE A 120 -2.78 -8.05 -21.54
C ILE A 120 -2.61 -6.56 -21.24
N VAL A 121 -3.14 -5.67 -22.11
CA VAL A 121 -3.08 -4.22 -21.90
C VAL A 121 -3.80 -3.83 -20.61
N PHE A 122 -4.98 -4.42 -20.35
CA PHE A 122 -5.70 -4.21 -19.10
C PHE A 122 -4.91 -4.67 -17.88
N ILE A 123 -4.26 -5.85 -17.93
CA ILE A 123 -3.41 -6.31 -16.81
C ILE A 123 -2.29 -5.31 -16.54
N CYS A 124 -1.55 -4.87 -17.56
CA CYS A 124 -0.46 -3.90 -17.40
C CYS A 124 -0.94 -2.59 -16.76
N LEU A 125 -2.11 -2.09 -17.18
CA LEU A 125 -2.73 -0.86 -16.66
C LEU A 125 -3.29 -1.02 -15.24
N ALA A 126 -3.96 -2.14 -14.96
CA ALA A 126 -4.69 -2.35 -13.71
C ALA A 126 -3.90 -3.10 -12.64
N THR A 127 -2.64 -3.49 -12.88
CA THR A 127 -1.84 -4.35 -11.98
C THR A 127 -1.89 -3.89 -10.51
N TYR A 128 -1.64 -2.60 -10.23
CA TYR A 128 -1.65 -2.07 -8.85
C TYR A 128 -3.01 -2.21 -8.15
N ARG A 129 -4.11 -2.17 -8.90
CA ARG A 129 -5.46 -2.40 -8.37
C ARG A 129 -5.74 -3.90 -8.21
N LEU A 130 -5.29 -4.73 -9.14
CA LEU A 130 -5.57 -6.17 -9.10
C LEU A 130 -4.84 -6.88 -7.95
N ILE A 131 -3.62 -6.44 -7.58
CA ILE A 131 -2.80 -7.10 -6.54
C ILE A 131 -3.18 -6.75 -5.09
N GLN A 132 -4.14 -5.85 -4.87
CA GLN A 132 -4.58 -5.46 -3.52
C GLN A 132 -5.94 -6.09 -3.20
N LEU A 133 -6.01 -6.87 -2.11
CA LEU A 133 -7.28 -7.43 -1.62
C LEU A 133 -8.11 -6.33 -0.96
N ARG A 134 -8.94 -5.66 -1.76
CA ARG A 134 -9.80 -4.56 -1.30
C ARG A 134 -11.15 -4.59 -2.00
N PRO A 135 -12.18 -3.90 -1.46
CA PRO A 135 -13.53 -3.91 -2.04
C PRO A 135 -13.61 -3.34 -3.46
N HIS A 136 -12.62 -2.57 -3.94
CA HIS A 136 -12.62 -2.07 -5.33
C HIS A 136 -12.57 -3.18 -6.38
N LEU A 137 -12.13 -4.41 -6.06
CA LEU A 137 -12.19 -5.53 -7.00
C LEU A 137 -13.63 -5.84 -7.40
N PHE A 138 -14.57 -5.73 -6.44
CA PHE A 138 -15.99 -5.86 -6.73
C PHE A 138 -16.47 -4.76 -7.69
N THR A 139 -15.98 -3.53 -7.53
CA THR A 139 -16.31 -2.41 -8.44
C THR A 139 -15.91 -2.71 -9.88
N ILE A 140 -14.71 -3.26 -10.10
CA ILE A 140 -14.24 -3.64 -11.44
C ILE A 140 -15.16 -4.72 -12.03
N LEU A 141 -15.47 -5.76 -11.25
CA LEU A 141 -16.35 -6.84 -11.69
C LEU A 141 -17.79 -6.34 -11.97
N ALA A 142 -18.35 -5.51 -11.09
CA ALA A 142 -19.68 -4.96 -11.23
C ALA A 142 -19.80 -4.10 -12.50
N ALA A 143 -18.82 -3.25 -12.80
CA ALA A 143 -18.79 -2.44 -14.01
C ALA A 143 -18.78 -3.33 -15.29
N LEU A 144 -18.01 -4.41 -15.29
CA LEU A 144 -17.97 -5.40 -16.37
C LEU A 144 -19.32 -6.11 -16.55
N LEU A 145 -19.96 -6.52 -15.45
CA LEU A 145 -21.26 -7.20 -15.48
C LEU A 145 -22.37 -6.27 -15.96
N LEU A 146 -22.40 -5.00 -15.53
CA LEU A 146 -23.33 -4.00 -16.05
C LEU A 146 -23.20 -3.83 -17.56
N TYR A 147 -21.97 -3.67 -18.05
CA TYR A 147 -21.73 -3.60 -19.50
C TYR A 147 -22.18 -4.89 -20.21
N GLN A 148 -21.85 -6.05 -19.65
CA GLN A 148 -22.27 -7.34 -20.20
C GLN A 148 -23.79 -7.45 -20.33
N TRP A 149 -24.54 -7.07 -19.30
CA TRP A 149 -25.99 -7.25 -19.28
C TRP A 149 -26.75 -6.21 -20.10
N LEU A 150 -26.28 -4.96 -20.13
CA LEU A 150 -27.03 -3.86 -20.74
C LEU A 150 -26.56 -3.47 -22.15
N PHE A 151 -25.25 -3.59 -22.43
CA PHE A 151 -24.64 -2.96 -23.59
C PHE A 151 -23.90 -3.91 -24.53
N SER A 152 -23.38 -5.04 -24.06
CA SER A 152 -22.58 -5.97 -24.88
C SER A 152 -23.32 -6.59 -26.06
N ARG A 153 -24.66 -6.61 -26.00
CA ARG A 153 -25.52 -7.09 -27.08
C ARG A 153 -26.35 -5.92 -27.61
N SER A 154 -26.40 -5.75 -28.93
CA SER A 154 -27.34 -4.83 -29.60
C SER A 154 -28.78 -5.35 -29.54
N ARG A 155 -29.24 -5.78 -28.36
CA ARG A 155 -30.58 -6.31 -28.09
C ARG A 155 -31.20 -5.52 -26.96
N VAL A 156 -32.53 -5.53 -26.89
CA VAL A 156 -33.27 -4.97 -25.76
C VAL A 156 -32.93 -5.77 -24.49
N PRO A 157 -32.51 -5.14 -23.38
CA PRO A 157 -32.34 -5.82 -22.11
C PRO A 157 -33.67 -6.45 -21.65
N SER A 158 -33.61 -7.71 -21.23
CA SER A 158 -34.75 -8.39 -20.61
C SER A 158 -35.06 -7.80 -19.22
N MET A 159 -36.28 -8.00 -18.71
CA MET A 159 -36.61 -7.55 -17.35
C MET A 159 -35.79 -8.24 -16.26
N ARG A 160 -35.33 -9.47 -16.50
CA ARG A 160 -34.40 -10.14 -15.59
C ARG A 160 -33.07 -9.39 -15.52
N GLN A 161 -32.56 -8.89 -16.64
CA GLN A 161 -31.34 -8.08 -16.66
C GLN A 161 -31.53 -6.73 -15.98
N VAL A 162 -32.70 -6.10 -16.13
CA VAL A 162 -33.06 -4.89 -15.37
C VAL A 162 -33.03 -5.20 -13.86
N ALA A 163 -33.67 -6.28 -13.42
CA ALA A 163 -33.68 -6.69 -12.01
C ALA A 163 -32.27 -7.02 -11.49
N TYR A 164 -31.44 -7.74 -12.26
CA TYR A 164 -30.04 -8.02 -11.88
C TYR A 164 -29.22 -6.75 -11.76
N THR A 165 -29.39 -5.77 -12.67
CA THR A 165 -28.75 -4.46 -12.57
C THR A 165 -29.20 -3.73 -11.30
N THR A 166 -30.50 -3.72 -11.00
CA THR A 166 -31.03 -3.09 -9.78
C THR A 166 -30.44 -3.69 -8.51
N ILE A 167 -30.43 -5.03 -8.40
CA ILE A 167 -29.84 -5.74 -7.26
C ILE A 167 -28.34 -5.45 -7.17
N LEU A 168 -27.61 -5.53 -8.30
CA LEU A 168 -26.18 -5.29 -8.32
C LEU A 168 -25.83 -3.88 -7.84
N LEU A 169 -26.56 -2.86 -8.28
CA LEU A 169 -26.34 -1.48 -7.86
C LEU A 169 -26.65 -1.27 -6.37
N GLY A 170 -27.74 -1.84 -5.87
CA GLY A 170 -28.05 -1.81 -4.43
C GLY A 170 -26.98 -2.50 -3.57
N VAL A 171 -26.51 -3.68 -3.98
CA VAL A 171 -25.40 -4.37 -3.31
C VAL A 171 -24.11 -3.55 -3.40
N TRP A 172 -23.80 -2.97 -4.56
CA TRP A 172 -22.58 -2.20 -4.76
C TRP A 172 -22.50 -1.01 -3.82
N ALA A 173 -23.61 -0.30 -3.58
CA ALA A 173 -23.68 0.82 -2.63
C ALA A 173 -23.32 0.43 -1.18
N ASN A 174 -23.32 -0.86 -0.85
CA ASN A 174 -22.95 -1.39 0.48
C ASN A 174 -21.57 -2.07 0.49
N VAL A 175 -20.99 -2.32 -0.67
CA VAL A 175 -19.71 -3.03 -0.83
C VAL A 175 -18.55 -2.07 -1.04
N HIS A 176 -18.74 -0.98 -1.79
CA HIS A 176 -17.63 -0.06 -2.06
C HIS A 176 -18.12 1.35 -2.42
N ALA A 177 -17.44 2.37 -1.88
CA ALA A 177 -17.80 3.78 -2.07
C ALA A 177 -17.87 4.24 -3.54
N ALA A 178 -17.15 3.59 -4.46
CA ALA A 178 -17.20 3.94 -5.89
C ALA A 178 -18.47 3.46 -6.62
N PHE A 179 -19.54 3.11 -5.90
CA PHE A 179 -20.82 2.66 -6.47
C PHE A 179 -21.48 3.69 -7.38
N VAL A 180 -21.19 4.99 -7.20
CA VAL A 180 -21.69 6.09 -8.04
C VAL A 180 -21.30 5.92 -9.52
N LEU A 181 -20.20 5.20 -9.79
CA LEU A 181 -19.82 4.80 -11.16
C LEU A 181 -20.88 3.92 -11.82
N GLY A 182 -21.62 3.12 -11.05
CA GLY A 182 -22.68 2.25 -11.55
C GLY A 182 -23.80 3.03 -12.25
N PRO A 183 -24.53 3.91 -11.54
CA PRO A 183 -25.51 4.79 -12.17
C PRO A 183 -24.92 5.64 -13.30
N ALA A 184 -23.68 6.15 -13.17
CA ALA A 184 -23.02 6.92 -14.23
C ALA A 184 -22.82 6.10 -15.52
N ILE A 185 -22.35 4.86 -15.43
CA ILE A 185 -22.20 3.95 -16.57
C ILE A 185 -23.55 3.69 -17.23
N VAL A 186 -24.61 3.44 -16.46
CA VAL A 186 -25.94 3.19 -17.00
C VAL A 186 -26.51 4.46 -17.67
N GLY A 187 -26.36 5.63 -17.04
CA GLY A 187 -26.84 6.91 -17.55
C GLY A 187 -26.15 7.34 -18.84
N ILE A 188 -24.82 7.22 -18.91
CA ILE A 188 -24.06 7.53 -20.13
C ILE A 188 -24.39 6.53 -21.25
N GLY A 189 -24.56 5.26 -20.91
CA GLY A 189 -25.02 4.28 -21.89
C GLY A 189 -26.43 4.56 -22.38
N LEU A 190 -27.35 5.00 -21.52
CA LEU A 190 -28.68 5.45 -21.91
C LEU A 190 -28.62 6.66 -22.84
N ALA A 191 -27.82 7.68 -22.50
CA ALA A 191 -27.61 8.85 -23.35
C ALA A 191 -27.05 8.47 -24.73
N GLY A 192 -26.09 7.54 -24.78
CA GLY A 192 -25.57 7.00 -26.04
C GLY A 192 -26.66 6.32 -26.89
N VAL A 193 -27.58 5.56 -26.28
CA VAL A 193 -28.71 4.97 -27.02
C VAL A 193 -29.71 6.02 -27.50
N LEU A 194 -29.99 7.05 -26.71
CA LEU A 194 -30.88 8.16 -27.09
C LEU A 194 -30.33 8.94 -28.30
N ILE A 195 -29.04 9.28 -28.28
CA ILE A 195 -28.36 9.93 -29.41
C ILE A 195 -28.41 9.01 -30.64
N GLY A 196 -28.14 7.72 -30.45
CA GLY A 196 -28.23 6.74 -31.54
C GLY A 196 -29.63 6.61 -32.14
N GLU A 197 -30.69 6.65 -31.33
CA GLU A 197 -32.08 6.60 -31.82
C GLU A 197 -32.42 7.85 -32.65
N ALA A 198 -32.01 9.04 -32.20
CA ALA A 198 -32.32 10.30 -32.88
C ALA A 198 -31.81 10.34 -34.33
N LEU A 199 -30.81 9.52 -34.65
CA LEU A 199 -30.17 9.47 -35.96
C LEU A 199 -30.67 8.30 -36.85
N LYS A 200 -31.63 7.48 -36.37
CA LYS A 200 -32.13 6.29 -37.08
C LYS A 200 -33.47 6.50 -37.80
N PRO A 201 -33.73 5.77 -38.91
CA PRO A 201 -35.01 5.80 -39.61
C PRO A 201 -36.20 5.44 -38.72
N LYS A 202 -37.41 5.90 -39.09
CA LYS A 202 -38.64 5.71 -38.31
C LYS A 202 -38.98 4.23 -38.04
N GLU A 203 -38.61 3.34 -38.94
CA GLU A 203 -38.89 1.89 -38.89
C GLU A 203 -38.20 1.19 -37.69
N GLU A 204 -37.06 1.69 -37.22
CA GLU A 204 -36.35 1.11 -36.07
C GLU A 204 -36.79 1.67 -34.71
N ARG A 205 -37.62 2.73 -34.69
CA ARG A 205 -37.98 3.45 -33.46
C ARG A 205 -38.65 2.58 -32.40
N GLN A 206 -39.42 1.56 -32.79
CA GLN A 206 -40.08 0.69 -31.81
C GLN A 206 -39.07 -0.14 -30.99
N PHE A 207 -38.00 -0.61 -31.63
CA PHE A 207 -36.91 -1.33 -30.98
C PHE A 207 -36.16 -0.40 -30.01
N TYR A 208 -35.77 0.80 -30.47
CA TYR A 208 -35.07 1.78 -29.63
C TYR A 208 -35.92 2.27 -28.47
N SER A 209 -37.19 2.62 -28.69
CA SER A 209 -38.12 2.99 -27.63
C SER A 209 -38.23 1.93 -26.54
N THR A 210 -38.29 0.65 -26.91
CA THR A 210 -38.34 -0.44 -25.93
C THR A 210 -36.99 -0.59 -25.20
N ARG A 211 -35.86 -0.47 -25.92
CA ARG A 211 -34.52 -0.49 -25.34
C ARG A 211 -34.31 0.65 -24.34
N ILE A 212 -34.70 1.87 -24.71
CA ILE A 212 -34.62 3.08 -23.89
C ILE A 212 -35.48 2.92 -22.65
N ARG A 213 -36.73 2.46 -22.77
CA ARG A 213 -37.58 2.21 -21.59
C ARG A 213 -36.94 1.21 -20.61
N ARG A 214 -36.31 0.14 -21.12
CA ARG A 214 -35.62 -0.85 -20.26
C ARG A 214 -34.36 -0.27 -19.61
N LEU A 215 -33.57 0.51 -20.34
CA LEU A 215 -32.37 1.16 -19.81
C LEU A 215 -32.73 2.27 -18.81
N ALA A 216 -33.76 3.06 -19.09
CA ALA A 216 -34.31 4.06 -18.18
C ALA A 216 -34.86 3.40 -16.91
N ALA A 217 -35.59 2.27 -17.04
CA ALA A 217 -36.01 1.50 -15.87
C ALA A 217 -34.82 0.99 -15.05
N ALA A 218 -33.77 0.46 -15.70
CA ALA A 218 -32.55 0.02 -15.02
C ALA A 218 -31.83 1.19 -14.33
N PHE A 219 -31.78 2.36 -14.97
CA PHE A 219 -31.20 3.57 -14.41
C PHE A 219 -31.98 4.06 -13.18
N VAL A 220 -33.30 4.24 -13.30
CA VAL A 220 -34.14 4.75 -12.21
C VAL A 220 -34.20 3.76 -11.06
N LEU A 221 -34.59 2.50 -11.31
CA LEU A 221 -34.68 1.48 -10.26
C LEU A 221 -33.32 1.20 -9.63
N GLY A 222 -32.28 1.13 -10.45
CA GLY A 222 -30.91 0.94 -9.98
C GLY A 222 -30.42 2.09 -9.09
N SER A 223 -30.66 3.33 -9.49
CA SER A 223 -30.28 4.51 -8.70
C SER A 223 -31.05 4.56 -7.39
N LEU A 224 -32.35 4.28 -7.40
CA LEU A 224 -33.14 4.14 -6.18
C LEU A 224 -32.61 3.02 -5.27
N ALA A 225 -32.22 1.88 -5.84
CA ALA A 225 -31.65 0.77 -5.06
C ALA A 225 -30.33 1.13 -4.37
N THR A 226 -29.51 2.04 -4.94
CA THR A 226 -28.28 2.51 -4.27
C THR A 226 -28.55 3.28 -2.97
N CYS A 227 -29.80 3.71 -2.74
CA CYS A 227 -30.21 4.39 -1.51
C CYS A 227 -30.53 3.41 -0.37
N ILE A 228 -30.53 2.10 -0.66
CA ILE A 228 -30.61 1.03 0.34
C ILE A 228 -29.21 0.84 0.94
N ASN A 229 -28.70 1.90 1.57
CA ASN A 229 -27.46 1.92 2.35
C ASN A 229 -27.83 2.29 3.80
N PRO A 230 -27.10 1.81 4.84
CA PRO A 230 -27.34 2.20 6.23
C PRO A 230 -27.47 3.71 6.48
N THR A 231 -26.75 4.54 5.72
CA THR A 231 -26.80 6.01 5.80
C THR A 231 -27.65 6.66 4.69
N GLY A 232 -28.47 5.88 3.99
CA GLY A 232 -29.39 6.38 2.97
C GLY A 232 -28.69 7.01 1.76
N PHE A 233 -28.84 8.34 1.60
CA PHE A 233 -28.35 9.11 0.44
C PHE A 233 -27.01 9.81 0.68
N GLU A 234 -26.53 9.87 1.92
CA GLU A 234 -25.26 10.55 2.25
C GLU A 234 -24.08 10.09 1.39
N PRO A 235 -23.90 8.78 1.08
CA PRO A 235 -22.77 8.31 0.29
C PRO A 235 -22.73 8.86 -1.15
N HIS A 236 -23.87 9.29 -1.69
CA HIS A 236 -23.94 9.89 -3.03
C HIS A 236 -23.27 11.27 -3.09
N PHE A 237 -23.24 11.97 -1.96
CA PHE A 237 -22.61 13.29 -1.82
C PHE A 237 -21.19 13.22 -1.25
N ALA A 238 -20.76 12.04 -0.78
CA ALA A 238 -19.46 11.86 -0.15
C ALA A 238 -18.28 12.35 -1.02
N TYR A 239 -18.34 12.23 -2.35
CA TYR A 239 -17.28 12.73 -3.24
C TYR A 239 -17.28 14.26 -3.42
N VAL A 240 -18.42 14.91 -3.23
CA VAL A 240 -18.54 16.38 -3.28
C VAL A 240 -18.10 16.96 -1.94
N ILE A 241 -18.59 16.40 -0.83
CA ILE A 241 -18.28 16.82 0.54
C ILE A 241 -16.81 16.52 0.89
N ALA A 242 -16.27 15.36 0.48
CA ALA A 242 -14.88 15.02 0.74
C ALA A 242 -13.87 15.93 0.00
N GLY A 243 -14.29 16.57 -1.11
CA GLY A 243 -13.48 17.56 -1.81
C GLY A 243 -13.26 18.84 -0.99
N ASP A 244 -14.23 19.21 -0.15
CA ASP A 244 -14.20 20.42 0.66
C ASP A 244 -13.68 20.17 2.10
N GLU A 245 -13.99 19.00 2.69
CA GLU A 245 -13.69 18.71 4.10
C GLU A 245 -12.56 17.69 4.34
N THR A 246 -12.06 17.00 3.30
CA THR A 246 -10.98 16.00 3.43
C THR A 246 -9.67 16.50 2.79
N PRO A 247 -8.92 17.42 3.44
CA PRO A 247 -7.64 17.96 2.94
C PRO A 247 -6.47 16.95 2.96
N SER A 248 -6.76 15.65 2.87
CA SER A 248 -5.81 14.52 2.91
C SER A 248 -5.81 13.66 1.63
N LEU A 249 -6.79 13.77 0.73
CA LEU A 249 -6.78 12.99 -0.53
C LEU A 249 -5.62 13.40 -1.44
N ALA A 250 -5.21 14.67 -1.41
CA ALA A 250 -4.01 15.17 -2.10
C ALA A 250 -2.69 14.74 -1.45
N ARG A 251 -2.69 14.33 -0.16
CA ARG A 251 -1.50 13.91 0.60
C ARG A 251 -1.30 12.39 0.66
N VAL A 252 -2.33 11.60 0.38
CA VAL A 252 -2.18 10.20 -0.08
C VAL A 252 -1.77 10.22 -1.57
N GLY A 253 -0.59 10.80 -1.83
CA GLY A 253 -0.22 11.44 -3.11
C GLY A 253 -0.13 10.54 -4.35
N ASP A 254 -0.09 9.22 -4.21
CA ASP A 254 0.17 8.34 -5.36
C ASP A 254 -1.11 7.90 -6.11
N GLU A 255 -2.25 7.79 -5.43
CA GLU A 255 -3.45 7.17 -6.01
C GLU A 255 -4.50 8.17 -6.53
N TRP A 256 -4.52 9.37 -5.97
CA TRP A 256 -5.42 10.47 -6.34
C TRP A 256 -4.75 11.51 -7.23
N SER A 257 -3.44 11.39 -7.47
CA SER A 257 -2.76 12.25 -8.42
C SER A 257 -3.36 12.10 -9.82
N SER A 258 -3.42 13.21 -10.56
CA SER A 258 -3.74 13.20 -11.98
C SER A 258 -2.61 12.54 -12.76
N ILE A 259 -2.95 11.91 -13.89
CA ILE A 259 -1.92 11.42 -14.82
C ILE A 259 -1.33 12.62 -15.57
N ASP A 260 -0.07 12.94 -15.32
CA ASP A 260 0.67 13.87 -16.18
C ASP A 260 1.03 13.17 -17.50
N LEU A 261 0.37 13.59 -18.57
CA LEU A 261 0.59 13.04 -19.92
C LEU A 261 1.89 13.54 -20.57
N PHE A 262 2.48 14.63 -20.09
CA PHE A 262 3.59 15.30 -20.75
C PHE A 262 4.93 15.18 -20.00
N SER A 263 4.91 14.65 -18.78
CA SER A 263 6.12 14.27 -18.05
C SER A 263 6.43 12.78 -18.20
N ILE A 264 7.71 12.46 -18.46
CA ILE A 264 8.17 11.07 -18.52
C ILE A 264 8.16 10.48 -17.10
N PRO A 265 7.38 9.42 -16.85
CA PRO A 265 7.30 8.82 -15.52
C PRO A 265 8.57 8.04 -15.14
N ILE A 266 8.78 7.90 -13.83
CA ILE A 266 9.88 7.14 -13.25
C ILE A 266 9.50 5.64 -13.17
N VAL A 267 10.48 4.76 -13.41
CA VAL A 267 10.30 3.32 -13.24
C VAL A 267 9.94 2.99 -11.79
N GLY A 268 8.91 2.16 -11.62
CA GLY A 268 8.44 1.69 -10.31
C GLY A 268 7.38 2.56 -9.63
N ALA A 269 6.98 3.69 -10.24
CA ALA A 269 5.79 4.44 -9.82
C ALA A 269 4.48 3.71 -10.22
N ALA A 270 3.35 4.19 -9.69
CA ALA A 270 2.02 3.70 -10.06
C ALA A 270 1.74 3.93 -11.56
N VAL A 271 2.02 5.15 -12.04
CA VAL A 271 2.15 5.47 -13.47
C VAL A 271 3.61 5.29 -13.85
N ASN A 272 3.94 4.16 -14.47
CA ASN A 272 5.27 3.86 -14.99
C ASN A 272 5.30 4.06 -16.52
N PRO A 273 6.48 4.00 -17.17
CA PRO A 273 6.60 4.20 -18.62
C PRO A 273 5.65 3.34 -19.47
N ILE A 274 5.40 2.08 -19.08
CA ILE A 274 4.47 1.20 -19.80
C ILE A 274 3.03 1.66 -19.65
N VAL A 275 2.59 1.98 -18.42
CA VAL A 275 1.25 2.53 -18.19
C VAL A 275 1.05 3.82 -19.00
N TRP A 276 2.03 4.72 -19.00
CA TRP A 276 1.99 5.98 -19.74
C TRP A 276 1.89 5.77 -21.27
N ILE A 277 2.73 4.89 -21.84
CA ILE A 277 2.65 4.52 -23.27
C ILE A 277 1.27 3.94 -23.61
N LEU A 278 0.75 3.05 -22.75
CA LEU A 278 -0.54 2.42 -22.97
C LEU A 278 -1.71 3.42 -22.87
N VAL A 279 -1.66 4.39 -21.94
CA VAL A 279 -2.65 5.47 -21.86
C VAL A 279 -2.65 6.32 -23.13
N TRP A 280 -1.47 6.74 -23.62
CA TRP A 280 -1.36 7.41 -24.92
C TRP A 280 -1.88 6.54 -26.07
N GLY A 281 -1.54 5.25 -26.07
CA GLY A 281 -2.05 4.28 -27.04
C GLY A 281 -3.58 4.16 -27.02
N LEU A 282 -4.21 4.23 -25.84
CA LEU A 282 -5.67 4.24 -25.71
C LEU A 282 -6.28 5.54 -26.22
N LEU A 283 -5.69 6.69 -25.92
CA LEU A 283 -6.15 8.01 -26.41
C LEU A 283 -6.13 8.04 -27.94
N LEU A 284 -4.98 7.73 -28.53
CA LEU A 284 -4.79 7.70 -29.98
C LEU A 284 -5.65 6.60 -30.64
N GLY A 285 -5.74 5.44 -30.01
CA GLY A 285 -6.58 4.32 -30.46
C GLY A 285 -8.06 4.67 -30.49
N CYS A 286 -8.57 5.33 -29.46
CA CYS A 286 -9.94 5.81 -29.40
C CYS A 286 -10.21 6.91 -30.43
N ALA A 287 -9.30 7.88 -30.59
CA ALA A 287 -9.43 8.91 -31.62
C ALA A 287 -9.46 8.30 -33.03
N ALA A 288 -8.58 7.32 -33.30
CA ALA A 288 -8.57 6.60 -34.57
C ALA A 288 -9.82 5.74 -34.78
N ALA A 289 -10.34 5.10 -33.73
CA ALA A 289 -11.59 4.34 -33.76
C ALA A 289 -12.81 5.24 -34.02
N ALA A 290 -12.89 6.40 -33.34
CA ALA A 290 -13.91 7.41 -33.56
C ALA A 290 -13.85 7.97 -34.99
N GLY A 291 -12.67 8.38 -35.47
CA GLY A 291 -12.51 8.88 -36.84
C GLY A 291 -12.87 7.83 -37.90
N GLN A 292 -12.56 6.56 -37.66
CA GLN A 292 -12.93 5.46 -38.56
C GLN A 292 -14.44 5.22 -38.60
N THR A 293 -15.09 5.21 -37.44
CA THR A 293 -16.54 5.00 -37.34
C THR A 293 -17.30 6.18 -37.96
N ILE A 294 -16.86 7.42 -37.75
CA ILE A 294 -17.39 8.62 -38.46
C ILE A 294 -17.23 8.48 -39.97
N ARG A 295 -16.03 8.11 -40.45
CA ARG A 295 -15.77 7.96 -41.88
C ARG A 295 -16.59 6.84 -42.52
N ALA A 296 -16.82 5.74 -41.80
CA ALA A 296 -17.65 4.63 -42.26
C ALA A 296 -19.13 5.04 -42.35
N ALA A 297 -19.65 5.77 -41.36
CA ALA A 297 -20.99 6.33 -41.39
C ALA A 297 -21.19 7.29 -42.57
N TYR A 298 -20.24 8.20 -42.79
CA TYR A 298 -20.28 9.14 -43.93
C TYR A 298 -20.32 8.42 -45.29
N ARG A 299 -19.54 7.34 -45.46
CA ARG A 299 -19.43 6.62 -46.74
C ARG A 299 -20.61 5.71 -47.06
N SER A 300 -21.16 5.04 -46.04
CA SER A 300 -22.26 4.09 -46.23
C SER A 300 -23.63 4.78 -46.30
N ARG A 301 -23.71 6.08 -45.99
CA ARG A 301 -24.96 6.82 -45.75
C ARG A 301 -25.88 6.12 -44.72
N SER A 302 -25.34 5.17 -43.96
CA SER A 302 -26.03 4.50 -42.88
C SER A 302 -25.17 4.61 -41.63
N GLU A 303 -25.77 5.06 -40.54
CA GLU A 303 -25.07 5.16 -39.25
C GLU A 303 -25.01 3.82 -38.51
N ASP A 304 -25.18 2.69 -39.20
CA ASP A 304 -25.30 1.35 -38.57
C ASP A 304 -24.03 0.88 -37.84
N GLY A 305 -22.94 1.67 -37.91
CA GLY A 305 -21.66 1.37 -37.28
C GLY A 305 -21.26 2.25 -36.09
N PHE A 306 -21.95 3.36 -35.78
CA PHE A 306 -21.48 4.27 -34.73
C PHE A 306 -22.07 3.91 -33.35
N ASN A 307 -21.25 3.33 -32.48
CA ASN A 307 -21.68 2.94 -31.14
C ASN A 307 -21.47 4.08 -30.13
N PHE A 308 -22.43 5.01 -30.08
CA PHE A 308 -22.42 6.15 -29.15
C PHE A 308 -22.31 5.73 -27.67
N VAL A 309 -22.80 4.54 -27.31
CA VAL A 309 -22.67 3.99 -25.95
C VAL A 309 -21.20 3.78 -25.60
N GLU A 310 -20.47 3.05 -26.45
CA GLU A 310 -19.05 2.76 -26.21
C GLU A 310 -18.19 4.00 -26.30
N LEU A 311 -18.52 4.94 -27.20
CA LEU A 311 -17.84 6.23 -27.24
C LEU A 311 -18.03 7.02 -25.93
N GLY A 312 -19.27 7.15 -25.46
CA GLY A 312 -19.58 7.87 -24.23
C GLY A 312 -18.91 7.23 -23.00
N LEU A 313 -18.97 5.90 -22.89
CA LEU A 313 -18.29 5.17 -21.82
C LEU A 313 -16.76 5.29 -21.92
N SER A 314 -16.20 5.31 -23.13
CA SER A 314 -14.76 5.53 -23.34
C SER A 314 -14.35 6.94 -22.96
N ALA A 315 -15.17 7.95 -23.29
CA ALA A 315 -14.91 9.34 -22.92
C ALA A 315 -14.95 9.55 -21.40
N LEU A 316 -15.98 9.00 -20.71
CA LEU A 316 -16.04 8.97 -19.25
C LEU A 316 -14.79 8.32 -18.65
N SER A 317 -14.40 7.17 -19.19
CA SER A 317 -13.27 6.41 -18.68
C SER A 317 -11.97 7.16 -18.85
N ILE A 318 -11.73 7.75 -20.03
CA ILE A 318 -10.56 8.58 -20.28
C ILE A 318 -10.53 9.77 -19.31
N ALA A 319 -11.65 10.49 -19.15
CA ALA A 319 -11.73 11.61 -18.20
C ALA A 319 -11.41 11.16 -16.76
N ALA A 320 -11.99 10.04 -16.31
CA ALA A 320 -11.73 9.49 -14.99
C ALA A 320 -10.25 9.08 -14.80
N MET A 321 -9.65 8.42 -15.81
CA MET A 321 -8.23 8.04 -15.78
C MET A 321 -7.31 9.26 -15.67
N LEU A 322 -7.60 10.32 -16.42
CA LEU A 322 -6.80 11.55 -16.38
C LEU A 322 -7.00 12.32 -15.07
N PHE A 323 -8.21 12.26 -14.49
CA PHE A 323 -8.51 12.85 -13.20
C PHE A 323 -7.73 12.19 -12.06
N ALA A 324 -7.67 10.85 -12.02
CA ALA A 324 -6.91 10.14 -11.00
C ALA A 324 -6.38 8.77 -11.44
N VAL A 325 -5.13 8.47 -11.09
CA VAL A 325 -4.45 7.18 -11.36
C VAL A 325 -5.28 5.97 -10.91
N ARG A 326 -6.07 6.10 -9.85
CA ARG A 326 -6.95 5.03 -9.37
C ARG A 326 -7.94 4.51 -10.40
N PHE A 327 -8.34 5.32 -11.38
CA PHE A 327 -9.34 4.94 -12.38
C PHE A 327 -8.71 4.33 -13.64
N VAL A 328 -7.40 4.09 -13.68
CA VAL A 328 -6.71 3.45 -14.83
C VAL A 328 -7.32 2.10 -15.24
N TRP A 329 -7.94 1.36 -14.31
CA TRP A 329 -8.68 0.14 -14.64
C TRP A 329 -9.90 0.38 -15.56
N MET A 330 -10.45 1.59 -15.61
CA MET A 330 -11.55 1.95 -16.52
C MET A 330 -11.14 1.94 -17.99
N ALA A 331 -9.84 1.74 -18.29
CA ALA A 331 -9.32 1.41 -19.62
C ALA A 331 -10.09 0.28 -20.34
N VAL A 332 -10.84 -0.55 -19.61
CA VAL A 332 -11.75 -1.53 -20.19
C VAL A 332 -12.70 -0.97 -21.26
N PHE A 333 -13.31 0.21 -21.04
CA PHE A 333 -14.27 0.75 -22.00
C PHE A 333 -13.60 1.26 -23.29
N PRO A 334 -12.50 2.04 -23.23
CA PRO A 334 -11.64 2.32 -24.37
C PRO A 334 -11.21 1.07 -25.14
N LEU A 335 -10.79 0.01 -24.42
CA LEU A 335 -10.39 -1.26 -25.04
C LEU A 335 -11.55 -1.93 -25.77
N LEU A 336 -12.76 -1.91 -25.19
CA LEU A 336 -13.97 -2.44 -25.83
C LEU A 336 -14.35 -1.63 -27.08
N PHE A 337 -14.29 -0.31 -27.02
CA PHE A 337 -14.58 0.57 -28.17
C PHE A 337 -13.58 0.39 -29.32
N ILE A 338 -12.30 0.24 -29.01
CA ILE A 338 -11.28 -0.09 -30.00
C ILE A 338 -11.56 -1.49 -30.58
N ALA A 339 -11.86 -2.47 -29.73
CA ALA A 339 -12.14 -3.85 -30.14
C ALA A 339 -13.35 -3.95 -31.08
N THR A 340 -14.46 -3.26 -30.80
CA THR A 340 -15.63 -3.21 -31.68
C THR A 340 -15.33 -2.50 -33.00
N SER A 341 -14.56 -1.42 -32.95
CA SER A 341 -14.14 -0.69 -34.16
C SER A 341 -13.22 -1.51 -35.07
N THR A 342 -12.47 -2.48 -34.54
CA THR A 342 -11.68 -3.41 -35.37
C THR A 342 -12.54 -4.43 -36.12
N ARG A 343 -13.78 -4.71 -35.67
CA ARG A 343 -14.68 -5.68 -36.30
C ARG A 343 -15.18 -5.21 -37.67
N THR A 344 -15.34 -3.90 -37.87
CA THR A 344 -15.75 -3.30 -39.17
C THR A 344 -14.67 -3.44 -40.24
N ARG A 345 -13.42 -3.75 -39.84
CA ARG A 345 -12.30 -4.06 -40.73
C ARG A 345 -12.21 -5.54 -41.08
N GLN A 346 -13.28 -6.25 -41.44
CA GLN A 346 -13.06 -7.57 -42.08
C GLN A 346 -12.27 -7.34 -43.38
N PRO A 347 -10.98 -7.72 -43.45
CA PRO A 347 -10.25 -7.61 -44.70
C PRO A 347 -10.64 -8.85 -45.50
N MET A 348 -10.96 -8.66 -46.78
CA MET A 348 -10.79 -9.73 -47.77
C MET A 348 -9.43 -10.40 -47.53
N ALA A 349 -9.40 -11.73 -47.62
CA ALA A 349 -8.27 -12.60 -47.27
C ALA A 349 -6.99 -12.23 -48.05
N ASN A 350 -6.27 -11.20 -47.60
CA ASN A 350 -5.03 -10.72 -48.21
C ASN A 350 -3.82 -10.98 -47.30
N SER A 351 -2.66 -11.22 -47.91
CA SER A 351 -1.35 -11.46 -47.29
C SER A 351 -0.92 -10.38 -46.27
N ARG A 352 -1.38 -9.13 -46.42
CA ARG A 352 -1.14 -8.05 -45.43
C ARG A 352 -1.72 -8.33 -44.04
N GLY A 353 -2.77 -9.15 -43.95
CA GLY A 353 -3.41 -9.51 -42.68
C GLY A 353 -2.61 -10.49 -41.82
N SER A 354 -1.74 -11.31 -42.41
CA SER A 354 -0.88 -12.23 -41.65
C SER A 354 0.32 -11.50 -41.04
N ALA A 355 0.95 -10.59 -41.79
CA ALA A 355 2.06 -9.76 -41.31
C ALA A 355 1.65 -8.88 -40.12
N MET A 356 0.49 -8.22 -40.19
CA MET A 356 -0.05 -7.41 -39.08
C MET A 356 -0.31 -8.24 -37.82
N ARG A 357 -0.81 -9.48 -37.96
CA ARG A 357 -1.03 -10.38 -36.82
C ARG A 357 0.29 -10.83 -36.18
N ILE A 358 1.33 -11.03 -36.98
CA ILE A 358 2.67 -11.34 -36.48
C ILE A 358 3.26 -10.13 -35.76
N ALA A 359 3.20 -8.94 -36.37
CA ALA A 359 3.68 -7.71 -35.74
C ALA A 359 2.98 -7.45 -34.39
N LEU A 360 1.66 -7.66 -34.32
CA LEU A 360 0.91 -7.56 -33.06
C LEU A 360 1.35 -8.62 -32.04
N ALA A 361 1.52 -9.87 -32.46
CA ALA A 361 1.99 -10.94 -31.58
C ALA A 361 3.43 -10.66 -31.05
N THR A 362 4.32 -10.16 -31.89
CA THR A 362 5.67 -9.72 -31.50
C THR A 362 5.60 -8.54 -30.53
N ALA A 363 4.76 -7.54 -30.81
CA ALA A 363 4.54 -6.41 -29.93
C ALA A 363 4.00 -6.84 -28.55
N LEU A 364 3.21 -7.92 -28.46
CA LEU A 364 2.79 -8.48 -27.18
C LEU A 364 3.94 -9.09 -26.39
N VAL A 365 4.82 -9.84 -27.05
CA VAL A 365 6.01 -10.40 -26.37
C VAL A 365 6.89 -9.25 -25.86
N VAL A 366 7.10 -8.22 -26.68
CA VAL A 366 7.84 -7.01 -26.28
C VAL A 366 7.14 -6.30 -25.13
N LEU A 367 5.82 -6.16 -25.15
CA LEU A 367 5.05 -5.50 -24.08
C LEU A 367 5.16 -6.28 -22.76
N VAL A 368 5.04 -7.61 -22.79
CA VAL A 368 5.23 -8.44 -21.60
C VAL A 368 6.65 -8.29 -21.07
N ALA A 369 7.67 -8.41 -21.92
CA ALA A 369 9.07 -8.23 -21.53
C ALA A 369 9.33 -6.82 -20.96
N ALA A 370 8.82 -5.77 -21.61
CA ALA A 370 8.98 -4.40 -21.15
C ALA A 370 8.23 -4.14 -19.84
N ASN A 371 7.06 -4.77 -19.63
CA ASN A 371 6.37 -4.72 -18.35
C ASN A 371 7.19 -5.37 -17.22
N THR A 372 7.99 -6.40 -17.54
CA THR A 372 8.89 -7.04 -16.55
C THR A 372 10.10 -6.19 -16.16
N THR A 373 10.53 -5.25 -17.00
CA THR A 373 11.76 -4.46 -16.78
C THR A 373 11.49 -3.00 -16.39
N ILE A 374 10.59 -2.32 -17.09
CA ILE A 374 10.31 -0.89 -16.90
C ILE A 374 8.83 -0.60 -16.57
N GLY A 375 7.98 -1.64 -16.53
CA GLY A 375 6.56 -1.53 -16.19
C GLY A 375 6.27 -1.69 -14.70
N SER A 376 5.13 -2.33 -14.40
CA SER A 376 4.64 -2.50 -13.02
C SER A 376 5.38 -3.62 -12.27
N TRP A 377 5.91 -4.62 -12.98
CA TRP A 377 6.46 -5.83 -12.36
C TRP A 377 7.65 -5.59 -11.42
N PRO A 378 8.64 -4.71 -11.69
CA PRO A 378 9.74 -4.46 -10.76
C PRO A 378 9.30 -3.97 -9.36
N SER A 379 8.16 -3.28 -9.27
CA SER A 379 7.59 -2.89 -7.98
C SER A 379 6.86 -4.04 -7.30
N VAL A 380 6.13 -4.85 -8.08
CA VAL A 380 5.40 -6.02 -7.57
C VAL A 380 6.34 -7.13 -7.10
N SER A 381 7.35 -7.46 -7.90
CA SER A 381 8.28 -8.56 -7.63
C SER A 381 9.19 -8.30 -6.43
N ARG A 382 9.39 -7.04 -6.05
CA ARG A 382 10.10 -6.68 -4.81
C ARG A 382 9.34 -7.07 -3.55
N ALA A 383 8.01 -7.11 -3.61
CA ALA A 383 7.15 -7.56 -2.50
C ALA A 383 7.00 -9.09 -2.46
N LEU A 384 7.24 -9.77 -3.59
CA LEU A 384 7.08 -11.21 -3.69
C LEU A 384 8.08 -11.95 -2.77
N PRO A 385 7.59 -12.95 -2.01
CA PRO A 385 8.44 -13.90 -1.30
C PRO A 385 9.48 -14.56 -2.21
N ARG A 386 10.71 -14.73 -1.72
CA ARG A 386 11.81 -15.38 -2.46
C ARG A 386 11.87 -16.89 -2.27
N SER A 387 11.07 -17.44 -1.35
CA SER A 387 11.04 -18.85 -1.01
C SER A 387 9.60 -19.35 -0.87
N TRP A 388 9.39 -20.65 -1.06
CA TRP A 388 8.08 -21.28 -0.87
C TRP A 388 7.60 -21.21 0.58
N SER A 389 8.52 -21.31 1.55
CA SER A 389 8.20 -21.18 2.97
C SER A 389 7.75 -19.77 3.33
N ASP A 390 8.30 -18.73 2.69
CA ASP A 390 7.81 -17.36 2.85
C ASP A 390 6.46 -17.15 2.17
N TYR A 391 6.23 -17.82 1.04
CA TYR A 391 4.97 -17.73 0.30
C TYR A 391 3.81 -18.42 1.01
N SER A 392 4.06 -19.46 1.81
CA SER A 392 3.02 -20.14 2.58
C SER A 392 2.55 -19.35 3.79
N LEU A 393 3.29 -18.32 4.22
CA LEU A 393 2.88 -17.46 5.34
C LEU A 393 1.58 -16.70 5.04
N GLY A 394 0.83 -16.39 6.10
CA GLY A 394 -0.38 -15.56 5.99
C GLY A 394 -0.06 -14.11 5.60
N PHE A 395 1.00 -13.56 6.18
CA PHE A 395 1.47 -12.19 5.95
C PHE A 395 2.98 -12.06 6.26
N PRO A 396 3.67 -11.04 5.73
CA PRO A 396 5.09 -10.80 6.01
C PRO A 396 5.29 -10.20 7.41
N SER A 397 5.52 -11.03 8.44
CA SER A 397 5.63 -10.59 9.84
C SER A 397 6.70 -9.51 10.09
N GLN A 398 7.81 -9.53 9.34
CA GLN A 398 8.87 -8.53 9.42
C GLN A 398 8.43 -7.13 8.94
N LYS A 399 7.55 -7.04 7.93
CA LYS A 399 7.04 -5.75 7.41
C LYS A 399 6.32 -4.97 8.51
N TYR A 400 5.60 -5.68 9.38
CA TYR A 400 4.77 -5.11 10.43
C TYR A 400 5.43 -5.15 11.81
N HIS A 401 6.74 -5.38 11.90
CA HIS A 401 7.47 -5.44 13.17
C HIS A 401 6.77 -6.35 14.21
N ALA A 402 6.32 -7.53 13.78
CA ALA A 402 5.40 -8.34 14.56
C ALA A 402 5.92 -8.76 15.95
N HIS A 403 7.24 -8.82 16.17
CA HIS A 403 7.85 -8.96 17.51
C HIS A 403 7.25 -7.96 18.52
N THR A 404 7.14 -6.70 18.11
CA THR A 404 6.61 -5.62 18.94
C THR A 404 5.11 -5.72 19.09
N VAL A 405 4.39 -6.14 18.05
CA VAL A 405 2.94 -6.32 18.11
C VAL A 405 2.58 -7.43 19.09
N TRP A 406 3.32 -8.53 19.07
CA TRP A 406 3.14 -9.64 20.01
C TRP A 406 3.50 -9.23 21.43
N PHE A 407 4.59 -8.50 21.63
CA PHE A 407 4.91 -7.91 22.93
C PHE A 407 3.77 -7.03 23.46
N LEU A 408 3.26 -6.08 22.66
CA LEU A 408 2.16 -5.19 23.05
C LEU A 408 0.90 -5.97 23.46
N ARG A 409 0.58 -7.03 22.72
CA ARG A 409 -0.57 -7.89 22.99
C ARG A 409 -0.36 -8.76 24.24
N ASP A 410 0.76 -9.45 24.32
CA ASP A 410 1.04 -10.46 25.33
C ASP A 410 1.32 -9.81 26.70
N ALA A 411 1.88 -8.59 26.71
CA ALA A 411 1.99 -7.77 27.90
C ALA A 411 0.68 -7.04 28.27
N GLY A 412 -0.40 -7.18 27.49
CA GLY A 412 -1.71 -6.64 27.84
C GLY A 412 -1.77 -5.11 27.90
N LEU A 413 -1.07 -4.42 26.98
CA LEU A 413 -1.07 -2.96 26.94
C LEU A 413 -2.42 -2.40 26.51
N GLN A 414 -2.76 -1.24 27.08
CA GLN A 414 -4.00 -0.53 26.82
C GLN A 414 -3.76 0.97 26.54
N GLY A 415 -4.73 1.61 25.90
CA GLY A 415 -4.77 3.06 25.70
C GLY A 415 -4.52 3.53 24.27
N ASN A 416 -3.95 4.73 24.15
CA ASN A 416 -3.80 5.44 22.87
C ASN A 416 -2.40 5.27 22.26
N LEU A 417 -2.32 4.51 21.17
CA LEU A 417 -1.08 4.17 20.48
C LEU A 417 -0.81 5.07 19.27
N PHE A 418 0.34 5.75 19.28
CA PHE A 418 0.95 6.26 18.05
C PHE A 418 1.78 5.16 17.36
N ALA A 419 1.53 4.99 16.07
CA ALA A 419 2.36 4.20 15.17
C ALA A 419 2.35 4.83 13.77
N GLU A 420 3.29 4.43 12.91
CA GLU A 420 3.34 4.88 11.53
C GLU A 420 2.08 4.46 10.76
N TYR A 421 1.60 5.35 9.88
CA TYR A 421 0.32 5.24 9.15
C TYR A 421 0.07 3.85 8.54
N TYR A 422 1.06 3.27 7.88
CA TYR A 422 0.93 1.98 7.18
C TYR A 422 0.70 0.79 8.13
N MET A 423 1.01 0.94 9.42
CA MET A 423 0.83 -0.09 10.45
C MET A 423 -0.52 0.01 11.16
N GLY A 424 -1.20 1.17 11.10
CA GLY A 424 -2.39 1.44 11.91
C GLY A 424 -3.49 0.39 11.72
N GLY A 425 -3.73 -0.06 10.48
CA GLY A 425 -4.70 -1.12 10.21
C GLY A 425 -4.31 -2.46 10.82
N PHE A 426 -3.03 -2.86 10.70
CA PHE A 426 -2.51 -4.12 11.24
C PHE A 426 -2.56 -4.14 12.78
N LEU A 427 -2.12 -3.05 13.42
CA LEU A 427 -2.18 -2.90 14.86
C LEU A 427 -3.62 -2.90 15.37
N GLY A 428 -4.52 -2.18 14.70
CA GLY A 428 -5.95 -2.19 15.05
C GLY A 428 -6.57 -3.58 14.95
N TYR A 429 -6.19 -4.38 13.94
CA TYR A 429 -6.69 -5.75 13.80
C TYR A 429 -6.28 -6.66 14.97
N TRP A 430 -5.06 -6.53 15.49
CA TRP A 430 -4.53 -7.41 16.52
C TRP A 430 -4.71 -6.91 17.96
N LEU A 431 -4.78 -5.59 18.15
CA LEU A 431 -4.67 -4.95 19.47
C LEU A 431 -5.92 -4.19 19.89
N ALA A 432 -6.87 -3.94 19.00
CA ALA A 432 -8.13 -3.29 19.37
C ALA A 432 -9.13 -4.31 19.96
N PRO A 433 -9.97 -3.90 20.94
CA PRO A 433 -10.18 -2.52 21.40
C PRO A 433 -9.23 -2.02 22.49
N GLU A 434 -8.38 -2.87 23.04
CA GLU A 434 -7.54 -2.55 24.21
C GLU A 434 -6.55 -1.41 23.90
N LEU A 435 -5.91 -1.47 22.74
CA LEU A 435 -4.95 -0.47 22.27
C LEU A 435 -5.38 0.08 20.90
N LYS A 436 -5.83 1.33 20.89
CA LYS A 436 -6.33 2.00 19.68
C LYS A 436 -5.24 2.82 19.01
N THR A 437 -5.27 2.89 17.70
CA THR A 437 -4.26 3.58 16.89
C THR A 437 -4.60 5.05 16.65
N PHE A 438 -3.58 5.87 16.45
CA PHE A 438 -3.74 7.30 16.19
C PHE A 438 -4.29 7.58 14.78
N VAL A 439 -3.73 6.93 13.76
CA VAL A 439 -4.15 7.08 12.36
C VAL A 439 -4.00 5.73 11.64
N ASN A 440 -4.91 5.42 10.72
CA ASN A 440 -4.82 4.27 9.81
C ASN A 440 -5.35 4.62 8.40
N GLY A 441 -5.36 3.63 7.50
CA GLY A 441 -5.78 3.81 6.11
C GLY A 441 -7.28 4.05 5.86
N SER A 442 -8.14 3.92 6.87
CA SER A 442 -9.55 4.34 6.76
C SER A 442 -9.69 5.87 6.70
N LEU A 443 -8.68 6.59 7.21
CA LEU A 443 -8.65 8.06 7.32
C LEU A 443 -9.83 8.67 8.07
N ASN A 444 -10.51 7.89 8.92
CA ASN A 444 -11.55 8.39 9.82
C ASN A 444 -10.91 9.12 11.03
N VAL A 445 -10.24 10.24 10.76
CA VAL A 445 -9.50 11.03 11.74
C VAL A 445 -9.68 12.53 11.48
N THR A 446 -9.43 13.36 12.49
CA THR A 446 -9.51 14.81 12.34
C THR A 446 -8.38 15.33 11.44
N ARG A 447 -8.60 16.52 10.85
CA ARG A 447 -7.57 17.23 10.07
C ARG A 447 -6.30 17.47 10.90
N ASP A 448 -6.47 17.88 12.16
CA ASP A 448 -5.36 18.16 13.08
C ASP A 448 -4.53 16.90 13.40
N ALA A 449 -5.16 15.72 13.50
CA ALA A 449 -4.45 14.45 13.67
C ALA A 449 -3.59 14.09 12.44
N ILE A 450 -4.14 14.26 11.22
CA ILE A 450 -3.40 14.05 9.97
C ILE A 450 -2.24 15.04 9.85
N ASP A 451 -2.49 16.32 10.11
CA ASP A 451 -1.49 17.39 10.02
C ASP A 451 -0.35 17.20 11.05
N SER A 452 -0.65 16.58 12.19
CA SER A 452 0.33 16.25 13.23
C SER A 452 1.20 15.03 12.89
N ASN A 453 0.83 14.19 11.92
CA ASN A 453 1.55 12.95 11.62
C ASN A 453 3.00 13.19 11.14
N LEU A 454 3.21 14.14 10.22
CA LEU A 454 4.56 14.47 9.72
C LEU A 454 5.44 15.12 10.80
N PRO A 455 4.99 16.15 11.55
CA PRO A 455 5.73 16.70 12.69
C PRO A 455 6.19 15.64 13.70
N ILE A 456 5.32 14.68 14.05
CA ILE A 456 5.70 13.59 14.97
C ILE A 456 6.85 12.74 14.41
N ARG A 457 6.80 12.42 13.11
CA ARG A 457 7.86 11.65 12.41
C ARG A 457 9.16 12.44 12.24
N GLU A 458 9.09 13.76 12.29
CA GLU A 458 10.23 14.67 12.28
C GLU A 458 10.73 15.01 13.69
N ARG A 459 10.08 14.46 14.74
CA ARG A 459 10.34 14.75 16.16
C ARG A 459 10.21 16.23 16.51
N ARG A 460 9.26 16.97 15.94
CA ARG A 460 9.05 18.40 16.25
C ARG A 460 7.60 18.70 16.59
N GLY A 461 7.33 19.89 17.13
CA GLY A 461 5.97 20.41 17.26
C GLY A 461 5.33 20.71 15.91
N ALA A 462 4.00 20.76 15.91
CA ALA A 462 3.19 21.12 14.76
C ALA A 462 2.87 22.63 14.72
N ARG A 463 2.86 23.29 15.90
CA ARG A 463 2.55 24.72 16.07
C ARG A 463 3.79 25.50 16.52
N ASP A 464 3.76 26.81 16.32
CA ASP A 464 4.85 27.69 16.75
C ASP A 464 5.01 27.63 18.28
N GLY A 465 6.25 27.41 18.73
CA GLY A 465 6.58 27.25 20.15
C GLY A 465 6.21 25.89 20.77
N GLU A 466 5.44 25.04 20.07
CA GLU A 466 5.09 23.71 20.55
C GLU A 466 6.30 22.78 20.46
N THR A 467 6.61 22.10 21.56
CA THR A 467 7.61 21.05 21.61
C THR A 467 7.04 19.72 21.09
N PHE A 468 7.92 18.78 20.76
CA PHE A 468 7.49 17.45 20.33
C PHE A 468 6.68 16.71 21.41
N VAL A 469 7.06 16.84 22.69
CA VAL A 469 6.35 16.17 23.79
C VAL A 469 4.98 16.80 24.00
N GLU A 470 4.87 18.12 23.94
CA GLU A 470 3.58 18.82 24.00
C GLU A 470 2.65 18.44 22.85
N LEU A 471 3.20 18.21 21.64
CA LEU A 471 2.42 17.70 20.52
C LEU A 471 1.85 16.30 20.82
N LEU A 472 2.64 15.39 21.40
CA LEU A 472 2.16 14.06 21.77
C LEU A 472 1.09 14.14 22.85
N ASP A 473 1.30 14.97 23.87
CA ASP A 473 0.33 15.20 24.95
C ASP A 473 -0.98 15.79 24.41
N ARG A 474 -0.90 16.78 23.50
CA ARG A 474 -2.07 17.36 22.83
C ARG A 474 -2.85 16.36 21.97
N GLN A 475 -2.14 15.42 21.34
CA GLN A 475 -2.74 14.32 20.58
C GLN A 475 -3.14 13.12 21.47
N ASN A 476 -3.04 13.25 22.80
CA ASN A 476 -3.35 12.21 23.78
C ASN A 476 -2.64 10.87 23.48
N VAL A 477 -1.38 10.93 23.04
CA VAL A 477 -0.57 9.72 22.80
C VAL A 477 -0.05 9.20 24.13
N GLU A 478 -0.41 7.97 24.49
CA GLU A 478 0.01 7.32 25.74
C GLU A 478 1.07 6.24 25.51
N VAL A 479 1.00 5.56 24.35
CA VAL A 479 1.96 4.55 23.90
C VAL A 479 2.53 4.99 22.57
N PHE A 480 3.85 4.95 22.43
CA PHE A 480 4.54 5.32 21.20
C PHE A 480 5.34 4.14 20.65
N MET A 481 4.99 3.67 19.46
CA MET A 481 5.75 2.66 18.74
C MET A 481 6.66 3.32 17.69
N GLY A 482 7.95 3.39 18.00
CA GLY A 482 9.00 3.80 17.08
C GLY A 482 9.48 2.65 16.20
N ILE A 483 9.86 2.93 14.95
CA ILE A 483 10.34 1.93 13.99
C ILE A 483 11.59 2.38 13.23
N ARG A 484 12.27 1.41 12.63
CA ARG A 484 13.44 1.51 11.73
C ARG A 484 14.75 1.90 12.41
N LEU A 485 15.84 1.46 11.77
CA LEU A 485 17.21 1.82 12.11
C LEU A 485 17.56 3.25 11.65
N PRO A 486 18.46 3.95 12.36
CA PRO A 486 19.03 5.24 11.97
C PRO A 486 19.97 5.09 10.78
N ARG A 487 19.39 4.88 9.59
CA ARG A 487 20.13 4.74 8.33
C ARG A 487 19.91 5.92 7.40
N GLN A 488 20.87 6.13 6.51
CA GLN A 488 20.76 7.14 5.47
C GLN A 488 19.51 6.88 4.61
N GLY A 489 18.71 7.93 4.39
CA GLY A 489 17.53 7.88 3.53
C GLY A 489 17.87 7.81 2.05
N SER A 490 16.86 7.50 1.23
CA SER A 490 16.99 7.64 -0.22
C SER A 490 16.72 9.10 -0.62
N PRO A 491 17.42 9.67 -1.61
CA PRO A 491 17.16 11.04 -2.07
C PRO A 491 15.70 11.27 -2.53
N THR A 492 15.03 10.20 -2.97
CA THR A 492 13.67 10.28 -3.54
C THR A 492 12.57 9.93 -2.54
N ARG A 493 12.90 9.42 -1.34
CA ARG A 493 11.93 9.01 -0.31
C ARG A 493 12.47 9.30 1.09
N PRO A 494 11.83 10.20 1.85
CA PRO A 494 12.20 10.49 3.24
C PRO A 494 12.27 9.20 4.08
N TRP A 495 13.35 9.02 4.84
CA TRP A 495 13.53 7.89 5.75
C TRP A 495 13.49 8.39 7.19
N PHE A 496 12.32 8.30 7.80
CA PHE A 496 12.14 8.58 9.22
C PHE A 496 12.46 7.31 10.02
N HIS A 497 13.35 7.44 10.99
CA HIS A 497 13.64 6.43 12.00
C HIS A 497 13.22 6.98 13.35
N THR A 498 12.26 6.33 13.98
CA THR A 498 11.56 6.88 15.15
C THR A 498 11.82 6.09 16.43
N THR A 499 12.60 5.01 16.34
CA THR A 499 13.01 4.16 17.48
C THR A 499 13.62 4.95 18.63
N ALA A 500 14.36 6.00 18.32
CA ALA A 500 15.11 6.80 19.29
C ALA A 500 14.42 8.12 19.68
N HIS A 501 13.18 8.36 19.23
CA HIS A 501 12.52 9.67 19.40
C HIS A 501 12.22 10.00 20.86
N LEU A 502 11.99 9.02 21.73
CA LEU A 502 11.61 9.27 23.13
C LEU A 502 12.69 8.86 24.13
N GLU A 503 13.91 8.56 23.65
CA GLU A 503 15.07 8.34 24.52
C GLU A 503 15.29 9.56 25.42
N GLY A 504 15.26 9.35 26.74
CA GLY A 504 15.46 10.40 27.73
C GLY A 504 14.41 11.50 27.74
N ALA A 505 13.28 11.33 27.03
CA ALA A 505 12.21 12.32 27.03
C ALA A 505 11.51 12.35 28.41
N PRO A 506 11.30 13.52 29.04
CA PRO A 506 10.68 13.60 30.36
C PRO A 506 9.30 12.93 30.39
N GLY A 507 9.09 12.04 31.36
CA GLY A 507 7.82 11.32 31.56
C GLY A 507 7.50 10.28 30.48
N TRP A 508 8.49 9.78 29.76
CA TRP A 508 8.36 8.64 28.85
C TRP A 508 9.34 7.54 29.23
N ILE A 509 8.83 6.31 29.37
CA ILE A 509 9.61 5.15 29.80
C ILE A 509 9.67 4.16 28.65
N GLN A 510 10.87 3.77 28.22
CA GLN A 510 11.07 2.73 27.21
C GLN A 510 10.71 1.39 27.81
N ILE A 511 9.76 0.66 27.22
CA ILE A 511 9.33 -0.65 27.73
C ILE A 511 9.75 -1.82 26.85
N PHE A 512 10.20 -1.55 25.62
CA PHE A 512 10.70 -2.57 24.71
C PHE A 512 11.63 -1.94 23.67
N ARG A 513 12.67 -2.67 23.27
CA ARG A 513 13.53 -2.29 22.15
C ARG A 513 14.16 -3.49 21.47
N ASN A 514 14.11 -3.47 20.14
CA ASN A 514 14.84 -4.40 19.29
C ASN A 514 15.50 -3.63 18.13
N LEU A 515 16.18 -4.31 17.20
CA LEU A 515 16.89 -3.61 16.12
C LEU A 515 15.99 -2.83 15.17
N SER A 516 14.69 -3.12 15.13
CA SER A 516 13.78 -2.56 14.12
C SER A 516 12.67 -1.68 14.70
N SER A 517 12.52 -1.65 16.03
CA SER A 517 11.41 -0.99 16.71
C SER A 517 11.68 -0.78 18.20
N ALA A 518 10.99 0.20 18.79
CA ALA A 518 11.02 0.49 20.21
C ALA A 518 9.62 0.94 20.67
N VAL A 519 9.28 0.67 21.93
CA VAL A 519 8.00 1.09 22.52
C VAL A 519 8.27 1.92 23.76
N TYR A 520 7.54 3.02 23.88
CA TYR A 520 7.57 3.92 25.03
C TYR A 520 6.16 4.10 25.58
N VAL A 521 6.06 4.25 26.90
CA VAL A 521 4.81 4.54 27.62
C VAL A 521 4.97 5.86 28.35
N ARG A 522 3.94 6.72 28.26
CA ARG A 522 3.86 7.98 29.00
C ARG A 522 3.60 7.68 30.49
N ASP A 523 4.27 8.35 31.42
CA ASP A 523 3.99 8.25 32.87
C ASP A 523 2.69 9.00 33.25
N THR A 524 1.56 8.45 32.83
CA THR A 524 0.20 8.83 33.26
C THR A 524 -0.39 7.75 34.17
N GLN A 525 -1.60 7.95 34.69
CA GLN A 525 -2.30 6.91 35.45
C GLN A 525 -2.46 5.61 34.64
N THR A 526 -2.93 5.70 33.39
CA THR A 526 -3.01 4.56 32.45
C THR A 526 -1.63 3.97 32.17
N GLY A 527 -0.63 4.84 31.99
CA GLY A 527 0.75 4.43 31.76
C GLY A 527 1.35 3.62 32.90
N ARG A 528 1.07 3.99 34.16
CA ARG A 528 1.52 3.23 35.34
C ARG A 528 0.90 1.83 35.38
N ALA A 529 -0.38 1.69 35.07
CA ALA A 529 -1.01 0.37 34.94
C ALA A 529 -0.35 -0.48 33.82
N ASN A 530 -0.05 0.13 32.67
CA ASN A 530 0.71 -0.55 31.62
C ASN A 530 2.12 -0.97 32.09
N LEU A 531 2.82 -0.13 32.86
CA LEU A 531 4.13 -0.48 33.41
C LEU A 531 4.07 -1.67 34.38
N GLU A 532 3.00 -1.78 35.17
CA GLU A 532 2.76 -2.94 36.04
C GLU A 532 2.49 -4.22 35.23
N HIS A 533 1.71 -4.14 34.16
CA HIS A 533 1.48 -5.28 33.26
C HIS A 533 2.80 -5.72 32.59
N VAL A 534 3.60 -4.77 32.13
CA VAL A 534 4.91 -5.03 31.53
C VAL A 534 5.88 -5.65 32.54
N ALA A 535 5.91 -5.15 33.78
CA ALA A 535 6.72 -5.75 34.84
C ALA A 535 6.31 -7.21 35.13
N SER A 536 5.02 -7.48 35.17
CA SER A 536 4.48 -8.84 35.34
C SER A 536 4.85 -9.75 34.17
N TYR A 537 4.76 -9.26 32.93
CA TYR A 537 5.17 -9.97 31.73
C TYR A 537 6.66 -10.35 31.77
N TYR A 538 7.54 -9.40 32.08
CA TYR A 538 8.97 -9.66 32.17
C TYR A 538 9.32 -10.58 33.34
N GLN A 539 8.70 -10.40 34.50
CA GLN A 539 8.88 -11.28 35.66
C GLN A 539 8.50 -12.73 35.33
N ALA A 540 7.36 -12.95 34.64
CA ALA A 540 6.93 -14.28 34.22
C ALA A 540 7.91 -14.93 33.23
N ALA A 541 8.61 -14.12 32.43
CA ALA A 541 9.64 -14.56 31.49
C ALA A 541 11.06 -14.67 32.13
N GLY A 542 11.21 -14.36 33.42
CA GLY A 542 12.51 -14.35 34.11
C GLY A 542 13.43 -13.19 33.72
N LEU A 543 12.89 -12.13 33.11
CA LEU A 543 13.65 -11.03 32.52
C LEU A 543 13.76 -9.82 33.45
N PRO A 544 14.88 -9.09 33.43
CA PRO A 544 15.03 -7.85 34.18
C PRO A 544 14.18 -6.73 33.56
N PHE A 545 13.37 -6.07 34.39
CA PHE A 545 12.66 -4.84 34.04
C PHE A 545 12.46 -3.97 35.28
N ASP A 546 12.68 -2.66 35.12
CA ASP A 546 12.50 -1.67 36.17
C ASP A 546 11.47 -0.65 35.68
N ALA A 547 10.35 -0.49 36.39
CA ALA A 547 9.27 0.38 35.93
C ALA A 547 9.65 1.88 35.91
N ALA A 548 10.68 2.30 36.64
CA ALA A 548 11.14 3.68 36.68
C ALA A 548 12.24 3.96 35.64
N ARG A 549 13.18 3.02 35.45
CA ARG A 549 14.26 3.14 34.46
C ARG A 549 13.87 2.66 33.06
N GLY A 550 12.98 1.67 32.98
CA GLY A 550 12.52 1.03 31.76
C GLY A 550 13.31 -0.23 31.38
N PHE A 551 13.17 -0.60 30.11
CA PHE A 551 13.78 -1.78 29.49
C PHE A 551 15.26 -1.55 29.20
N GLU A 552 16.11 -2.44 29.72
CA GLU A 552 17.57 -2.42 29.55
C GLU A 552 18.01 -3.57 28.60
N PRO A 553 18.20 -3.32 27.28
CA PRO A 553 18.46 -4.39 26.31
C PRO A 553 19.71 -5.21 26.62
N ALA A 554 20.75 -4.57 27.15
CA ALA A 554 22.00 -5.23 27.48
C ALA A 554 21.84 -6.26 28.62
N ALA A 555 21.11 -5.91 29.68
CA ALA A 555 20.83 -6.82 30.78
C ALA A 555 20.03 -8.05 30.30
N VAL A 556 19.05 -7.83 29.41
CA VAL A 556 18.28 -8.92 28.81
C VAL A 556 19.14 -9.84 27.94
N ILE A 557 20.02 -9.28 27.11
CA ILE A 557 20.95 -10.06 26.28
C ILE A 557 21.88 -10.91 27.16
N ASP A 558 22.38 -10.34 28.25
CA ASP A 558 23.33 -11.01 29.15
C ASP A 558 22.67 -12.15 29.95
N VAL A 559 21.40 -11.98 30.38
CA VAL A 559 20.67 -12.97 31.20
C VAL A 559 19.95 -14.02 30.35
N HIS A 560 19.33 -13.60 29.23
CA HIS A 560 18.48 -14.46 28.39
C HIS A 560 18.73 -14.24 26.89
N PRO A 561 19.85 -14.71 26.33
CA PRO A 561 20.19 -14.52 24.92
C PRO A 561 19.20 -15.17 23.95
N GLU A 562 18.60 -16.31 24.31
CA GLU A 562 17.57 -16.97 23.49
C GLU A 562 16.32 -16.09 23.33
N TRP A 563 15.87 -15.45 24.41
CA TRP A 563 14.76 -14.49 24.35
C TRP A 563 15.13 -13.29 23.48
N ALA A 564 16.35 -12.78 23.62
CA ALA A 564 16.86 -11.66 22.83
C ALA A 564 16.91 -12.01 21.32
N ILE A 565 17.30 -13.23 20.95
CA ILE A 565 17.23 -13.73 19.57
C ILE A 565 15.77 -13.78 19.11
N ALA A 566 14.89 -14.41 19.90
CA ALA A 566 13.49 -14.61 19.55
C ALA A 566 12.71 -13.30 19.36
N HIS A 567 13.07 -12.23 20.06
CA HIS A 567 12.41 -10.92 20.01
C HIS A 567 13.13 -9.89 19.13
N GLY A 568 14.19 -10.32 18.43
CA GLY A 568 14.87 -9.51 17.44
C GLY A 568 15.83 -8.45 17.99
N LEU A 569 16.36 -8.65 19.20
CA LEU A 569 17.41 -7.80 19.77
C LEU A 569 18.77 -8.09 19.15
N VAL A 570 19.09 -9.38 18.96
CA VAL A 570 20.37 -9.86 18.43
C VAL A 570 20.16 -10.91 17.34
N PRO A 571 21.12 -11.11 16.41
CA PRO A 571 20.98 -12.10 15.33
C PRO A 571 21.04 -13.54 15.85
N THR A 572 20.55 -14.49 15.07
CA THR A 572 20.54 -15.93 15.44
C THR A 572 21.94 -16.53 15.63
N TYR A 573 22.98 -15.85 15.15
CA TYR A 573 24.38 -16.26 15.30
C TYR A 573 25.13 -15.42 16.35
N PHE A 574 24.42 -14.80 17.30
CA PHE A 574 25.02 -13.92 18.31
C PHE A 574 26.12 -14.61 19.14
N ASP A 575 25.94 -15.88 19.53
CA ASP A 575 26.95 -16.63 20.29
C ASP A 575 28.29 -16.74 19.54
N LYS A 576 28.23 -16.86 18.21
CA LYS A 576 29.43 -16.85 17.37
C LYS A 576 30.15 -15.50 17.44
N ILE A 577 29.41 -14.39 17.44
CA ILE A 577 29.98 -13.05 17.60
C ILE A 577 30.68 -12.96 18.96
N MET A 578 30.04 -13.41 20.03
CA MET A 578 30.59 -13.35 21.38
C MET A 578 31.84 -14.21 21.54
N ASN A 579 31.84 -15.43 21.00
CA ASN A 579 33.01 -16.31 21.01
C ASN A 579 34.22 -15.68 20.28
N GLU A 580 33.99 -15.07 19.12
CA GLU A 580 35.04 -14.37 18.36
C GLU A 580 35.52 -13.08 19.05
N VAL A 581 34.65 -12.39 19.79
CA VAL A 581 35.03 -11.21 20.60
C VAL A 581 35.92 -11.61 21.77
N ASN A 582 35.60 -12.73 22.42
CA ASN A 582 36.30 -13.24 23.60
C ASN A 582 37.67 -13.85 23.25
N ASP A 583 37.82 -14.43 22.05
CA ASP A 583 39.11 -14.95 21.58
C ASP A 583 40.03 -13.82 21.07
N ARG A 584 40.91 -13.33 21.95
CA ARG A 584 41.92 -12.30 21.63
C ARG A 584 42.89 -12.70 20.52
N SER A 585 43.06 -14.00 20.25
CA SER A 585 43.96 -14.50 19.20
C SER A 585 43.28 -14.62 17.83
N SER A 586 41.95 -14.52 17.79
CA SER A 586 41.19 -14.69 16.56
C SER A 586 41.44 -13.55 15.57
N SER A 587 41.77 -13.91 14.33
CA SER A 587 41.87 -12.97 13.21
C SER A 587 40.52 -12.35 12.83
N THR A 588 39.39 -12.94 13.26
CA THR A 588 38.05 -12.41 13.02
C THR A 588 37.55 -11.48 14.12
N ARG A 589 38.24 -11.41 15.28
CA ARG A 589 37.86 -10.58 16.43
C ARG A 589 37.54 -9.12 16.06
N PRO A 590 38.33 -8.42 15.22
CA PRO A 590 37.97 -7.05 14.83
C PRO A 590 36.61 -7.00 14.14
N ARG A 591 36.29 -7.93 13.24
CA ARG A 591 34.98 -7.95 12.58
C ARG A 591 33.85 -8.16 13.59
N ALA A 592 34.04 -9.08 14.54
CA ALA A 592 33.07 -9.38 15.59
C ALA A 592 32.82 -8.18 16.52
N LEU A 593 33.88 -7.48 16.96
CA LEU A 593 33.78 -6.23 17.74
C LEU A 593 32.98 -5.17 17.00
N ASN A 594 33.21 -4.99 15.69
CA ASN A 594 32.42 -4.04 14.90
C ASN A 594 30.93 -4.42 14.87
N MET A 595 30.61 -5.69 14.67
CA MET A 595 29.22 -6.15 14.65
C MET A 595 28.54 -5.96 16.01
N LEU A 596 29.25 -6.25 17.10
CA LEU A 596 28.75 -6.06 18.46
C LEU A 596 28.47 -4.57 18.76
N ALA A 597 29.41 -3.68 18.39
CA ALA A 597 29.22 -2.24 18.56
C ALA A 597 28.05 -1.69 17.70
N GLU A 598 27.86 -2.20 16.48
CA GLU A 598 26.69 -1.85 15.66
C GLU A 598 25.36 -2.26 16.31
N ILE A 599 25.30 -3.48 16.87
CA ILE A 599 24.13 -3.98 17.59
C ILE A 599 23.84 -3.09 18.81
N TYR A 600 24.84 -2.83 19.66
CA TYR A 600 24.67 -2.01 20.85
C TYR A 600 24.28 -0.57 20.53
N ALA A 601 24.87 0.05 19.52
CA ALA A 601 24.47 1.38 19.06
C ALA A 601 23.01 1.40 18.56
N ALA A 602 22.57 0.39 17.81
CA ALA A 602 21.18 0.29 17.36
C ALA A 602 20.19 0.09 18.53
N LEU A 603 20.57 -0.70 19.53
CA LEU A 603 19.78 -0.96 20.72
C LEU A 603 19.79 0.17 21.76
N GLY A 604 20.48 1.28 21.50
CA GLY A 604 20.57 2.39 22.45
C GLY A 604 21.51 2.13 23.64
N VAL A 605 22.35 1.10 23.55
CA VAL A 605 23.35 0.74 24.56
C VAL A 605 24.66 1.47 24.25
N TYR A 606 24.61 2.80 24.29
CA TYR A 606 25.65 3.68 23.75
C TYR A 606 26.99 3.54 24.49
N ASP A 607 26.99 3.40 25.81
CA ASP A 607 28.23 3.30 26.59
C ASP A 607 29.04 2.05 26.22
N ARG A 608 28.38 0.90 26.02
CA ARG A 608 29.05 -0.32 25.56
C ARG A 608 29.57 -0.16 24.12
N ALA A 609 28.82 0.51 23.24
CA ALA A 609 29.26 0.80 21.88
C ALA A 609 30.50 1.73 21.87
N ILE A 610 30.50 2.78 22.70
CA ILE A 610 31.62 3.72 22.88
C ILE A 610 32.87 2.98 23.35
N ALA A 611 32.75 2.13 24.38
CA ALA A 611 33.87 1.34 24.90
C ALA A 611 34.50 0.45 23.81
N ILE A 612 33.68 -0.29 23.07
CA ILE A 612 34.14 -1.18 21.99
C ILE A 612 34.80 -0.38 20.85
N ASP A 613 34.19 0.73 20.43
CA ASP A 613 34.75 1.56 19.36
C ASP A 613 36.06 2.23 19.77
N THR A 614 36.20 2.60 21.03
CA THR A 614 37.44 3.17 21.58
C THR A 614 38.56 2.13 21.55
N GLU A 615 38.33 0.92 22.08
CA GLU A 615 39.29 -0.20 22.01
C GLU A 615 39.69 -0.51 20.55
N ARG A 616 38.72 -0.49 19.65
CA ARG A 616 38.95 -0.75 18.23
C ARG A 616 39.81 0.33 17.58
N LEU A 617 39.59 1.61 17.91
CA LEU A 617 40.34 2.72 17.34
C LEU A 617 41.77 2.81 17.88
N GLU A 618 42.03 2.28 19.07
CA GLU A 618 43.41 2.07 19.56
C GLU A 618 44.16 1.07 18.68
N GLN A 619 43.50 0.01 18.22
CA GLN A 619 44.09 -1.02 17.36
C GLN A 619 44.14 -0.59 15.88
N ILE A 620 43.11 0.09 15.41
CA ILE A 620 42.95 0.51 14.01
C ILE A 620 42.51 1.99 13.98
N PRO A 621 43.45 2.95 14.13
CA PRO A 621 43.13 4.38 14.25
C PRO A 621 42.36 4.96 13.06
N ASN A 622 42.51 4.36 11.88
CA ASN A 622 41.89 4.83 10.64
C ASN A 622 40.53 4.15 10.35
N ALA A 623 39.94 3.45 11.31
CA ALA A 623 38.66 2.76 11.14
C ALA A 623 37.47 3.74 11.09
N VAL A 624 37.17 4.26 9.89
CA VAL A 624 36.12 5.28 9.64
C VAL A 624 34.76 4.91 10.26
N VAL A 625 34.29 3.66 10.08
CA VAL A 625 32.98 3.23 10.61
C VAL A 625 32.92 3.29 12.14
N ALA A 626 34.01 2.91 12.81
CA ALA A 626 34.13 2.96 14.26
C ALA A 626 34.19 4.42 14.75
N GLN A 627 35.01 5.26 14.10
CA GLN A 627 35.08 6.68 14.41
C GLN A 627 33.72 7.40 14.22
N ARG A 628 32.98 7.03 13.16
CA ARG A 628 31.64 7.55 12.88
C ARG A 628 30.66 7.17 13.97
N ARG A 629 30.60 5.89 14.33
CA ARG A 629 29.70 5.39 15.37
C ARG A 629 30.07 5.89 16.77
N LEU A 630 31.35 6.02 17.09
CA LEU A 630 31.83 6.64 18.32
C LEU A 630 31.32 8.08 18.42
N THR A 631 31.57 8.90 17.39
CA THR A 631 31.12 10.30 17.35
C THR A 631 29.60 10.39 17.53
N TRP A 632 28.85 9.54 16.84
CA TRP A 632 27.38 9.51 16.94
C TRP A 632 26.89 9.05 18.32
N SER A 633 27.53 8.06 18.93
CA SER A 633 27.13 7.54 20.25
C SER A 633 27.44 8.54 21.36
N LEU A 634 28.55 9.28 21.28
CA LEU A 634 28.88 10.37 22.21
C LEU A 634 27.85 11.50 22.17
N LEU A 635 27.31 11.82 20.98
CA LEU A 635 26.20 12.78 20.86
C LEU A 635 24.93 12.28 21.58
N ARG A 636 24.68 10.97 21.56
CA ARG A 636 23.51 10.34 22.19
C ARG A 636 23.62 10.26 23.71
N THR A 637 24.83 10.22 24.25
CA THR A 637 25.09 10.28 25.70
C THR A 637 25.26 11.71 26.23
N ASN A 638 25.04 12.73 25.38
CA ASN A 638 25.25 14.15 25.68
C ASN A 638 26.72 14.53 26.02
N ASP A 639 27.71 13.70 25.64
CA ASP A 639 29.12 14.07 25.73
C ASP A 639 29.54 14.90 24.49
N TRP A 640 29.15 16.17 24.50
CA TRP A 640 29.45 17.12 23.43
C TRP A 640 30.95 17.40 23.28
N GLY A 641 31.71 17.33 24.38
CA GLY A 641 33.15 17.55 24.39
C GLY A 641 33.87 16.42 23.64
N GLY A 642 33.58 15.19 24.03
CA GLY A 642 34.07 13.98 23.35
C GLY A 642 33.61 13.91 21.90
N ALA A 643 32.33 14.18 21.65
CA ALA A 643 31.76 14.17 20.30
C ALA A 643 32.46 15.17 19.36
N ARG A 644 32.78 16.39 19.83
CA ARG A 644 33.50 17.38 19.03
C ARG A 644 34.92 16.92 18.68
N LEU A 645 35.66 16.37 19.64
CA LEU A 645 37.00 15.82 19.41
C LEU A 645 36.97 14.65 18.43
N ALA A 646 36.04 13.72 18.63
CA ALA A 646 35.82 12.59 17.74
C ALA A 646 35.38 13.04 16.33
N GLY A 647 34.56 14.09 16.24
CA GLY A 647 34.10 14.69 14.99
C GLY A 647 35.23 15.32 14.18
N HIS A 648 36.17 16.02 14.82
CA HIS A 648 37.36 16.55 14.11
C HIS A 648 38.23 15.42 13.51
N ARG A 649 38.43 14.32 14.26
CA ARG A 649 39.13 13.14 13.74
C ARG A 649 38.37 12.49 12.58
N LEU A 650 37.05 12.34 12.72
CA LEU A 650 36.18 11.80 11.67
C LEU A 650 36.26 12.63 10.39
N ASN A 651 36.26 13.96 10.51
CA ASN A 651 36.39 14.86 9.38
C ASN A 651 37.71 14.66 8.61
N ALA A 652 38.82 14.49 9.34
CA ALA A 652 40.12 14.23 8.73
C ALA A 652 40.18 12.86 8.03
N LEU A 653 39.55 11.84 8.60
CA LEU A 653 39.54 10.48 8.04
C LEU A 653 38.59 10.30 6.85
N ALA A 654 37.46 11.01 6.84
CA ALA A 654 36.40 10.83 5.85
C ALA A 654 35.78 12.17 5.39
N PRO A 655 36.56 13.06 4.75
CA PRO A 655 36.10 14.40 4.35
C PRO A 655 34.98 14.37 3.30
N THR A 656 34.88 13.28 2.53
CA THR A 656 33.92 13.14 1.42
C THR A 656 32.76 12.19 1.71
N ASP A 657 32.76 11.50 2.86
CA ASP A 657 31.67 10.58 3.23
C ASP A 657 30.47 11.37 3.76
N ALA A 658 29.41 11.50 2.95
CA ALA A 658 28.23 12.30 3.29
C ALA A 658 27.58 11.91 4.63
N LEU A 659 27.57 10.61 4.97
CA LEU A 659 27.01 10.13 6.22
C LEU A 659 27.85 10.59 7.43
N SER A 660 29.18 10.46 7.35
CA SER A 660 30.10 10.99 8.36
C SER A 660 30.01 12.49 8.50
N GLN A 661 29.98 13.22 7.37
CA GLN A 661 29.92 14.69 7.37
C GLN A 661 28.64 15.24 8.01
N GLY A 662 27.51 14.55 7.87
CA GLY A 662 26.29 14.90 8.60
C GLY A 662 26.45 14.84 10.12
N ILE A 663 27.16 13.83 10.64
CA ILE A 663 27.45 13.68 12.07
C ILE A 663 28.47 14.71 12.53
N VAL A 664 29.55 14.93 11.77
CA VAL A 664 30.57 15.96 12.05
C VAL A 664 29.93 17.34 12.18
N ALA A 665 29.04 17.69 11.25
CA ALA A 665 28.35 18.97 11.25
C ALA A 665 27.57 19.20 12.55
N VAL A 666 26.86 18.18 13.06
CA VAL A 666 26.14 18.29 14.34
C VAL A 666 27.10 18.33 15.54
N ALA A 667 28.18 17.54 15.52
CA ALA A 667 29.14 17.48 16.62
C ALA A 667 29.98 18.76 16.79
N THR A 668 30.17 19.54 15.73
CA THR A 668 31.07 20.71 15.74
C THR A 668 30.33 22.04 15.75
N ARG A 669 29.06 22.08 15.35
CA ARG A 669 28.28 23.32 15.27
C ARG A 669 27.85 23.80 16.66
N ALA A 670 27.96 25.12 16.88
CA ALA A 670 27.35 25.77 18.03
C ALA A 670 25.83 25.82 17.84
N MET A 671 25.07 25.25 18.79
CA MET A 671 23.63 25.06 18.73
C MET A 671 23.03 25.27 20.11
N THR A 672 21.77 25.72 20.17
CA THR A 672 20.99 25.73 21.42
C THR A 672 20.71 24.30 21.88
N ASP A 673 20.36 24.09 23.15
CA ASP A 673 20.05 22.74 23.65
C ASP A 673 18.83 22.11 22.95
N GLN A 674 17.84 22.94 22.59
CA GLN A 674 16.68 22.49 21.82
C GLN A 674 17.08 22.06 20.41
N ASP A 675 17.91 22.85 19.72
CA ASP A 675 18.39 22.49 18.37
C ASP A 675 19.27 21.24 18.39
N ARG A 676 20.05 21.04 19.44
CA ARG A 676 20.89 19.85 19.65
C ARG A 676 20.04 18.58 19.71
N ILE A 677 19.01 18.57 20.56
CA ILE A 677 18.10 17.41 20.72
C ILE A 677 17.44 17.07 19.37
N GLN A 678 17.01 18.08 18.63
CA GLN A 678 16.41 17.92 17.30
C GLN A 678 17.40 17.36 16.27
N ALA A 679 18.61 17.90 16.24
CA ALA A 679 19.63 17.49 15.29
C ALA A 679 20.07 16.04 15.53
N VAL A 680 20.38 15.68 16.77
CA VAL A 680 20.83 14.34 17.15
C VAL A 680 19.79 13.28 16.83
N ALA A 681 18.52 13.57 17.10
CA ALA A 681 17.43 12.62 16.86
C ALA A 681 17.30 12.19 15.39
N ARG A 682 17.67 13.07 14.44
CA ARG A 682 17.56 12.82 12.99
C ARG A 682 18.84 12.25 12.37
N LEU A 683 19.93 12.14 13.13
CA LEU A 683 21.21 11.66 12.61
C LEU A 683 21.17 10.17 12.31
N ALA A 684 21.37 9.85 11.03
CA ALA A 684 21.71 8.50 10.61
C ALA A 684 23.16 8.16 10.96
N VAL A 685 23.41 6.90 11.30
CA VAL A 685 24.76 6.35 11.54
C VAL A 685 25.09 5.17 10.64
N PHE A 686 24.06 4.51 10.10
CA PHE A 686 24.20 3.35 9.23
C PHE A 686 24.02 3.70 7.75
N SER A 687 24.87 3.13 6.90
CA SER A 687 24.62 3.03 5.47
C SER A 687 23.51 2.00 5.17
N HIS A 688 23.02 1.99 3.92
CA HIS A 688 22.05 0.97 3.48
C HIS A 688 22.60 -0.46 3.64
N ALA A 689 23.88 -0.67 3.32
CA ALA A 689 24.52 -1.98 3.41
C ALA A 689 24.70 -2.44 4.87
N GLU A 690 25.09 -1.52 5.76
CA GLU A 690 25.23 -1.81 7.20
C GLU A 690 23.87 -2.16 7.82
N ALA A 691 22.83 -1.38 7.54
CA ALA A 691 21.48 -1.66 8.02
C ALA A 691 20.94 -3.01 7.50
N ALA A 692 21.13 -3.30 6.21
CA ALA A 692 20.72 -4.58 5.64
C ALA A 692 21.44 -5.76 6.31
N ARG A 693 22.75 -5.63 6.56
CA ARG A 693 23.54 -6.64 7.27
C ARG A 693 23.05 -6.88 8.69
N LEU A 694 22.77 -5.82 9.45
CA LEU A 694 22.25 -5.91 10.82
C LEU A 694 20.92 -6.67 10.88
N THR A 695 20.02 -6.39 9.94
CA THR A 695 18.69 -7.03 9.91
C THR A 695 18.69 -8.42 9.25
N GLY A 696 19.72 -8.78 8.48
CA GLY A 696 19.73 -9.99 7.66
C GLY A 696 19.85 -11.29 8.45
N GLY A 697 20.34 -11.24 9.69
CA GLY A 697 20.53 -12.39 10.57
C GLY A 697 19.44 -12.59 11.63
N MET A 698 18.36 -11.82 11.57
CA MET A 698 17.38 -11.78 12.65
C MET A 698 16.43 -12.96 12.58
N ALA A 699 16.07 -13.50 13.75
CA ALA A 699 14.98 -14.46 13.85
C ALA A 699 13.71 -13.82 13.29
N ARG A 700 13.00 -14.58 12.45
CA ARG A 700 11.74 -14.12 11.89
C ARG A 700 10.69 -14.11 12.99
N PRO A 701 9.92 -13.01 13.14
CA PRO A 701 8.79 -13.02 14.05
C PRO A 701 7.80 -14.10 13.67
N GLU A 702 7.21 -14.72 14.68
CA GLU A 702 6.11 -15.66 14.52
C GLU A 702 4.97 -15.02 13.71
N THR A 703 4.39 -15.77 12.78
CA THR A 703 3.18 -15.38 12.07
C THR A 703 2.00 -16.04 12.75
N ARG A 704 1.35 -15.32 13.66
CA ARG A 704 0.17 -15.83 14.38
C ARG A 704 -1.07 -15.81 13.48
N SER A 705 -1.95 -16.79 13.68
CA SER A 705 -3.32 -16.83 13.15
C SER A 705 -4.32 -16.80 14.32
N HIS A 706 -5.60 -16.53 14.01
CA HIS A 706 -6.69 -16.69 14.99
C HIS A 706 -7.02 -18.13 15.31
#